data_AF-A0AA42ZHM2-F1
#
_entry.id   AF-A0AA42ZHM2-F1
#
_cell.length_a   1.000
_cell.length_b   1.000
_cell.length_c   1.000
_cell.angle_alpha   90.00
_cell.angle_beta   90.00
_cell.angle_gamma   90.00
#
_symmetry.space_group_name_H-M   'P 1'
#
loop_
_entity.id
_entity.type
_entity.pdbx_description
1 polymer ?
#
loop_
_entity_poly.entity_id
_entity_poly.type
_entity_poly.pdbx_seq_one_letter_code
_entity_poly.pdbx_strand_id
1 'polypeptide(L)'
;MTNSDADTNGGLNIADLSKWIRLSVLILVLLLGFQSAQSDQQTPSAEEGFMFRSMGMPPLWKPYISPMVAWGGEGVDGKVNGELNLGVYKDAVNPIWGLLGLVSEGYLRRGEKKFDGGFRFLGASRFLFLQAGADYSFRQENWSFLMSLSLPLRRGGPLGMGGSLRFDWLPGRDRSFSLGLSIPLGQPHLGKTRPKADRVRLPLAGRTEKSDFVPTAELKETLGFVRHAAEWINIYTAPFLDQGAGKDESDIAEFMTLVNSLKSHMHAKDSLYPAGHTFEAEVEVYHHELAKAFSLAVGSGGAVGEGSAGSRIAARARSIILDEVLLPYNRLLGQRKRHDSVLGLGSRGAKLFGAYINNSSNLPAEKREAVMYVFRTLIEYIEENRHRSKKTWGESRLVWLPLHYALRFEDHDSEMELEGIIEKAVEQEFTHANDVHYVINELFQPELERMIHAAEDYHVLWIHDFRGRDSEGNPDEVSYRQTINSYFHALISKVKAYDTTGKMPTYMLFLDQNGFEIHKARLWLALLEDPMGHEIGLSREFRHWEEAIRASQEELRAAVAQSEALQADARRFGREWLDNLIKVHVSVTNPSDLSFRSADFFAYLPFIPDNLLRDHRKIAFYDVTELDPAKGGAIFTGMGVGEHYVGPAWDDRSVLARGPVLVALKDAARDLLLSQGYNLSEIPVVLRPLTKPDNYDDMLLELQEKGWLASAMQVHNTTGFGPKNSNIIKAILYNLMPKGSHLYIPDSLWNSGFWGAMLFGAACRGCVVLVVSPALENAPSAENPQMSRANELFTRFVILQNEMRQEIETAGGLFKTGIYSMDVDVGDVVGKLQALNDGIAQSEVFQRLFPFPASVTEAVRTLPELLIAEGFKPTYIVDDSLKQKAKLHLKTQFFASQRAISSILPLEGWGPFVRKYILARAKQTTGRETHTNATAIREVLKEEAAALIESWWGMGLSPKEQEEVILFLSVGSHNQDYRGMIMDGETMFLIGRTYAMIAFLDFVSIMGQTTWVEDVQQLEELLPRHGGFWRWAGHYLKLAL
;
A
#
# COMPACT_ATOMS: atom_id res chain seq x y z
N MET A 1 3.89 74.76 -39.02
CA MET A 1 2.68 74.85 -39.86
C MET A 1 2.10 73.45 -39.90
N THR A 2 0.90 73.09 -39.46
CA THR A 2 -0.28 73.74 -38.86
C THR A 2 -1.20 72.56 -38.47
N ASN A 3 -1.95 72.68 -37.38
CA ASN A 3 -2.96 71.70 -36.91
C ASN A 3 -4.18 71.58 -37.87
N SER A 4 -4.79 70.38 -37.94
CA SER A 4 -6.20 70.06 -37.57
C SER A 4 -6.58 68.61 -37.99
N ASP A 5 -6.72 67.68 -37.03
CA ASP A 5 -7.98 66.97 -36.63
C ASP A 5 -8.23 65.66 -37.42
N ALA A 6 -8.79 64.56 -36.91
CA ALA A 6 -8.98 63.95 -35.60
C ALA A 6 -9.52 62.51 -35.87
N ASP A 7 -9.34 61.61 -34.90
CA ASP A 7 -10.00 60.31 -34.68
C ASP A 7 -9.73 59.11 -35.62
N THR A 8 -9.00 58.13 -35.08
CA THR A 8 -9.53 56.78 -34.75
C THR A 8 -8.54 56.03 -33.84
N ASN A 9 -8.82 56.00 -32.53
CA ASN A 9 -8.18 55.11 -31.56
C ASN A 9 -8.99 53.80 -31.46
N GLY A 10 -8.49 52.71 -32.04
CA GLY A 10 -9.01 51.34 -31.87
C GLY A 10 -8.44 50.66 -30.63
N GLY A 11 -8.80 51.16 -29.44
CA GLY A 11 -8.46 50.51 -28.17
C GLY A 11 -9.54 49.51 -27.76
N LEU A 12 -9.15 48.28 -27.44
CA LEU A 12 -10.00 47.27 -26.80
C LEU A 12 -10.68 47.87 -25.55
N ASN A 13 -12.00 48.03 -25.61
CA ASN A 13 -12.78 48.61 -24.52
C ASN A 13 -12.92 47.60 -23.36
N ILE A 14 -12.04 47.75 -22.37
CA ILE A 14 -11.97 46.95 -21.13
C ILE A 14 -13.33 46.91 -20.38
N ALA A 15 -14.19 47.91 -20.59
CA ALA A 15 -15.51 47.98 -19.98
C ALA A 15 -16.49 46.90 -20.48
N ASP A 16 -16.48 46.55 -21.77
CA ASP A 16 -17.38 45.54 -22.34
C ASP A 16 -16.94 44.11 -22.01
N LEU A 17 -15.62 43.86 -21.96
CA LEU A 17 -15.08 42.60 -21.44
C LEU A 17 -15.49 42.40 -19.98
N SER A 18 -15.46 43.47 -19.16
CA SER A 18 -15.89 43.41 -17.76
C SER A 18 -17.38 43.11 -17.58
N LYS A 19 -18.25 43.58 -18.48
CA LYS A 19 -19.70 43.31 -18.44
C LYS A 19 -20.02 41.85 -18.75
N TRP A 20 -19.39 41.27 -19.76
CA TRP A 20 -19.58 39.86 -20.11
C TRP A 20 -18.97 38.92 -19.08
N ILE A 21 -17.83 39.28 -18.48
CA ILE A 21 -17.27 38.55 -17.33
C ILE A 21 -18.25 38.60 -16.14
N ARG A 22 -18.83 39.76 -15.82
CA ARG A 22 -19.83 39.89 -14.75
C ARG A 22 -21.11 39.09 -15.02
N LEU A 23 -21.58 39.04 -16.27
CA LEU A 23 -22.76 38.25 -16.64
C LEU A 23 -22.49 36.74 -16.56
N SER A 24 -21.31 36.29 -17.00
CA SER A 24 -20.88 34.89 -16.85
C SER A 24 -20.70 34.51 -15.39
N VAL A 25 -20.15 35.41 -14.55
CA VAL A 25 -20.07 35.23 -13.09
C VAL A 25 -21.47 35.20 -12.46
N LEU A 26 -22.42 36.02 -12.92
CA LEU A 26 -23.79 36.04 -12.43
C LEU A 26 -24.54 34.74 -12.79
N ILE A 27 -24.35 34.22 -14.00
CA ILE A 27 -24.90 32.91 -14.42
C ILE A 27 -24.24 31.77 -13.62
N LEU A 28 -22.94 31.86 -13.35
CA LEU A 28 -22.23 30.92 -12.47
C LEU A 28 -22.77 30.98 -11.04
N VAL A 29 -23.02 32.17 -10.49
CA VAL A 29 -23.60 32.38 -9.15
C VAL A 29 -25.06 31.90 -9.08
N LEU A 30 -25.85 32.07 -10.14
CA LEU A 30 -27.21 31.55 -10.23
C LEU A 30 -27.23 30.02 -10.34
N LEU A 31 -26.33 29.42 -11.11
CA LEU A 31 -26.18 27.96 -11.22
C LEU A 31 -25.64 27.33 -9.93
N LEU A 32 -24.74 28.02 -9.22
CA LEU A 32 -24.26 27.62 -7.89
C LEU A 32 -25.33 27.85 -6.81
N GLY A 33 -26.16 28.88 -6.94
CA GLY A 33 -27.27 29.18 -6.04
C GLY A 33 -28.37 28.11 -6.07
N PHE A 34 -28.61 27.48 -7.22
CA PHE A 34 -29.55 26.36 -7.35
C PHE A 34 -29.08 25.06 -6.65
N GLN A 35 -27.81 24.95 -6.23
CA GLN A 35 -27.35 23.84 -5.38
C GLN A 35 -27.51 24.11 -3.87
N SER A 36 -27.91 25.33 -3.46
CA SER A 36 -28.02 25.72 -2.05
C SER A 36 -29.44 25.70 -1.47
N ALA A 37 -30.46 25.34 -2.27
CA ALA A 37 -31.81 25.14 -1.77
C ALA A 37 -31.99 23.70 -1.25
N GLN A 38 -31.31 23.38 -0.14
CA GLN A 38 -31.66 22.22 0.66
C GLN A 38 -32.81 22.62 1.57
N SER A 39 -33.94 21.94 1.40
CA SER A 39 -35.15 22.09 2.18
C SER A 39 -34.86 21.92 3.66
N ASP A 40 -35.20 22.96 4.43
CA ASP A 40 -35.33 22.91 5.87
C ASP A 40 -36.57 22.08 6.20
N GLN A 41 -36.41 20.76 6.28
CA GLN A 41 -37.39 19.86 6.89
C GLN A 41 -36.82 19.40 8.22
N GLN A 42 -37.52 19.77 9.30
CA GLN A 42 -37.27 19.32 10.66
C GLN A 42 -36.99 17.82 10.70
N THR A 43 -35.75 17.50 11.02
CA THR A 43 -35.21 16.15 11.08
C THR A 43 -35.82 15.42 12.28
N PRO A 44 -36.33 14.19 12.12
CA PRO A 44 -36.53 13.28 13.23
C PRO A 44 -35.19 13.05 13.97
N SER A 45 -35.22 12.67 15.25
CA SER A 45 -34.01 12.40 16.05
C SER A 45 -33.00 11.50 15.33
N ALA A 46 -31.72 11.84 15.49
CA ALA A 46 -30.59 11.52 14.61
C ALA A 46 -30.15 10.04 14.50
N GLU A 47 -30.83 9.08 15.13
CA GLU A 47 -30.40 7.67 15.15
C GLU A 47 -31.27 6.72 14.32
N GLU A 48 -32.53 7.05 14.00
CA GLU A 48 -33.49 6.07 13.43
C GLU A 48 -33.72 6.18 11.90
N GLY A 49 -33.36 7.31 11.26
CA GLY A 49 -33.69 7.60 9.85
C GLY A 49 -32.51 7.95 8.94
N PHE A 50 -31.27 7.63 9.35
CA PHE A 50 -30.07 8.05 8.62
C PHE A 50 -29.91 7.31 7.29
N MET A 51 -29.66 8.03 6.20
CA MET A 51 -29.29 7.45 4.91
C MET A 51 -27.77 7.33 4.79
N PHE A 52 -27.30 6.14 4.46
CA PHE A 52 -25.91 5.88 4.17
C PHE A 52 -25.55 6.33 2.75
N ARG A 53 -24.47 7.11 2.64
CA ARG A 53 -23.95 7.58 1.36
C ARG A 53 -22.80 6.71 0.88
N SER A 54 -23.00 5.99 -0.22
CA SER A 54 -21.91 5.37 -0.98
C SER A 54 -21.44 6.28 -2.13
N MET A 55 -20.23 6.04 -2.65
CA MET A 55 -19.78 6.72 -3.88
C MET A 55 -20.54 6.21 -5.11
N GLY A 56 -21.05 4.98 -5.03
CA GLY A 56 -21.64 4.26 -6.14
C GLY A 56 -20.62 3.81 -7.16
N MET A 57 -21.12 3.26 -8.26
CA MET A 57 -20.32 2.91 -9.42
C MET A 57 -20.06 4.12 -10.34
N PRO A 58 -18.92 4.17 -11.07
CA PRO A 58 -18.65 5.25 -12.02
C PRO A 58 -19.72 5.31 -13.13
N PRO A 59 -20.20 6.48 -13.53
CA PRO A 59 -21.23 6.59 -14.55
C PRO A 59 -20.68 6.27 -15.95
N LEU A 60 -21.47 5.55 -16.75
CA LEU A 60 -21.14 5.26 -18.15
C LEU A 60 -21.27 6.50 -19.05
N TRP A 61 -22.26 7.34 -18.75
CA TRP A 61 -22.55 8.58 -19.45
C TRP A 61 -22.22 9.76 -18.54
N LYS A 62 -21.34 10.64 -19.02
CA LYS A 62 -20.75 11.73 -18.22
C LYS A 62 -21.23 13.07 -18.78
N PRO A 63 -22.36 13.61 -18.28
CA PRO A 63 -22.88 14.88 -18.74
C PRO A 63 -22.01 16.04 -18.27
N TYR A 64 -22.00 17.13 -19.03
CA TYR A 64 -21.29 18.36 -18.69
C TYR A 64 -21.94 19.58 -19.33
N ILE A 65 -21.62 20.75 -18.79
CA ILE A 65 -21.98 22.06 -19.33
C ILE A 65 -20.72 22.83 -19.68
N SER A 66 -20.71 23.54 -20.80
CA SER A 66 -19.57 24.39 -21.18
C SER A 66 -20.00 25.81 -21.57
N PRO A 67 -19.98 26.79 -20.65
CA PRO A 67 -20.08 28.19 -21.01
C PRO A 67 -18.80 28.65 -21.72
N MET A 68 -18.95 29.32 -22.86
CA MET A 68 -17.85 29.74 -23.72
C MET A 68 -18.08 31.15 -24.28
N VAL A 69 -16.98 31.79 -24.64
CA VAL A 69 -16.96 33.01 -25.44
C VAL A 69 -16.41 32.64 -26.81
N ALA A 70 -17.08 33.04 -27.87
CA ALA A 70 -16.75 32.71 -29.26
C ALA A 70 -16.41 33.97 -30.05
N TRP A 71 -15.41 33.89 -30.92
CA TRP A 71 -14.96 34.95 -31.81
C TRP A 71 -14.90 34.44 -33.26
N GLY A 72 -15.29 35.26 -34.23
CA GLY A 72 -15.20 34.92 -35.65
C GLY A 72 -15.49 36.11 -36.59
N GLY A 73 -14.90 36.09 -37.79
CA GLY A 73 -15.03 37.10 -38.83
C GLY A 73 -13.70 37.42 -39.56
N GLU A 74 -13.77 37.97 -40.78
CA GLU A 74 -12.60 38.52 -41.49
C GLU A 74 -12.27 39.94 -40.99
N GLY A 75 -11.05 40.16 -40.46
CA GLY A 75 -10.53 41.49 -40.09
C GLY A 75 -10.34 41.77 -38.58
N VAL A 76 -9.87 42.98 -38.24
CA VAL A 76 -9.44 43.40 -36.90
C VAL A 76 -10.62 43.66 -35.92
N ASP A 77 -11.87 43.68 -36.42
CA ASP A 77 -13.11 43.94 -35.65
C ASP A 77 -13.91 42.64 -35.34
N GLY A 78 -13.26 41.62 -34.76
CA GLY A 78 -13.89 40.33 -34.46
C GLY A 78 -15.11 40.46 -33.51
N LYS A 79 -16.27 39.91 -33.91
CA LYS A 79 -17.48 39.93 -33.07
C LYS A 79 -17.40 38.88 -31.95
N VAL A 80 -17.54 39.33 -30.72
CA VAL A 80 -17.61 38.48 -29.52
C VAL A 80 -19.05 37.98 -29.33
N ASN A 81 -19.21 36.66 -29.19
CA ASN A 81 -20.49 36.01 -28.92
C ASN A 81 -20.40 35.16 -27.65
N GLY A 82 -21.49 35.04 -26.91
CA GLY A 82 -21.62 34.05 -25.83
C GLY A 82 -22.11 32.72 -26.39
N GLU A 83 -21.60 31.61 -25.88
CA GLU A 83 -22.03 30.26 -26.23
C GLU A 83 -22.22 29.40 -24.97
N LEU A 84 -23.24 28.55 -25.00
CA LEU A 84 -23.48 27.56 -23.95
C LEU A 84 -23.67 26.19 -24.61
N ASN A 85 -22.86 25.22 -24.16
CA ASN A 85 -22.93 23.84 -24.62
C ASN A 85 -23.46 22.94 -23.50
N LEU A 86 -24.33 22.00 -23.85
CA LEU A 86 -24.74 20.88 -22.99
C LEU A 86 -24.37 19.60 -23.72
N GLY A 87 -23.51 18.80 -23.10
CA GLY A 87 -22.95 17.60 -23.74
C GLY A 87 -22.92 16.39 -22.85
N VAL A 88 -22.77 15.23 -23.47
CA VAL A 88 -22.53 13.96 -22.81
C VAL A 88 -21.30 13.29 -23.42
N TYR A 89 -20.44 12.75 -22.55
CA TYR A 89 -19.29 11.97 -22.93
C TYR A 89 -19.46 10.51 -22.50
N LYS A 90 -19.01 9.58 -23.33
CA LYS A 90 -18.94 8.15 -23.01
C LYS A 90 -17.58 7.61 -23.43
N ASP A 91 -16.89 6.91 -22.53
CA ASP A 91 -15.67 6.19 -22.88
C ASP A 91 -16.00 5.06 -23.85
N ALA A 92 -15.23 4.96 -24.95
CA ALA A 92 -15.37 3.89 -25.94
C ALA A 92 -14.43 2.71 -25.64
N VAL A 93 -13.33 3.01 -24.94
CA VAL A 93 -12.36 2.04 -24.43
C VAL A 93 -12.28 2.15 -22.89
N ASN A 94 -11.32 1.46 -22.27
CA ASN A 94 -11.16 1.50 -20.82
C ASN A 94 -11.06 2.96 -20.28
N PRO A 95 -11.95 3.37 -19.35
CA PRO A 95 -12.03 4.74 -18.84
C PRO A 95 -10.82 5.16 -18.00
N ILE A 96 -9.98 4.22 -17.54
CA ILE A 96 -8.76 4.50 -16.78
C ILE A 96 -7.79 5.35 -17.60
N TRP A 97 -7.61 5.01 -18.88
CA TRP A 97 -6.67 5.71 -19.74
C TRP A 97 -7.26 6.94 -20.42
N GLY A 98 -8.57 6.93 -20.71
CA GLY A 98 -9.22 8.03 -21.43
C GLY A 98 -8.69 8.23 -22.85
N LEU A 99 -8.21 7.15 -23.50
CA LEU A 99 -7.59 7.20 -24.82
C LEU A 99 -8.60 7.51 -25.93
N LEU A 100 -9.81 6.94 -25.84
CA LEU A 100 -10.86 7.14 -26.83
C LEU A 100 -12.26 7.15 -26.17
N GLY A 101 -13.05 8.15 -26.54
CA GLY A 101 -14.45 8.29 -26.16
C GLY A 101 -15.25 9.04 -27.21
N LEU A 102 -16.55 9.06 -27.02
CA LEU A 102 -17.52 9.71 -27.89
C LEU A 102 -18.18 10.86 -27.14
N VAL A 103 -18.38 11.96 -27.86
CA VAL A 103 -19.05 13.17 -27.37
C VAL A 103 -20.23 13.48 -28.26
N SER A 104 -21.36 13.80 -27.63
CA SER A 104 -22.50 14.43 -28.28
C SER A 104 -22.88 15.70 -27.52
N GLU A 105 -23.05 16.81 -28.23
CA GLU A 105 -23.39 18.10 -27.62
C GLU A 105 -24.48 18.83 -28.38
N GLY A 106 -25.36 19.52 -27.66
CA GLY A 106 -26.16 20.61 -28.19
C GLY A 106 -25.61 21.95 -27.73
N TYR A 107 -25.66 22.98 -28.58
CA TYR A 107 -25.19 24.31 -28.22
C TYR A 107 -26.14 25.43 -28.64
N LEU A 108 -26.09 26.52 -27.89
CA LEU A 108 -26.77 27.78 -28.18
C LEU A 108 -25.75 28.91 -28.14
N ARG A 109 -25.72 29.74 -29.18
CA ARG A 109 -24.82 30.89 -29.32
C ARG A 109 -25.63 32.17 -29.50
N ARG A 110 -25.29 33.22 -28.75
CA ARG A 110 -25.92 34.54 -28.79
C ARG A 110 -24.89 35.62 -29.10
N GLY A 111 -25.08 36.30 -30.23
CA GLY A 111 -24.38 37.54 -30.57
C GLY A 111 -25.22 38.79 -30.29
N GLU A 112 -24.71 39.96 -30.65
CA GLU A 112 -25.35 41.26 -30.38
C GLU A 112 -26.81 41.38 -30.89
N LYS A 113 -27.19 40.66 -31.96
CA LYS A 113 -28.54 40.71 -32.55
C LYS A 113 -29.10 39.37 -33.05
N LYS A 114 -28.41 38.24 -32.88
CA LYS A 114 -28.81 36.95 -33.49
C LYS A 114 -28.56 35.76 -32.57
N PHE A 115 -29.49 34.81 -32.57
CA PHE A 115 -29.35 33.48 -31.99
C PHE A 115 -28.94 32.46 -33.06
N ASP A 116 -28.11 31.52 -32.67
CA ASP A 116 -27.67 30.37 -33.46
C ASP A 116 -27.58 29.15 -32.55
N GLY A 117 -27.70 27.96 -33.10
CA GLY A 117 -27.66 26.71 -32.35
C GLY A 117 -27.34 25.53 -33.25
N GLY A 118 -26.99 24.41 -32.63
CA GLY A 118 -26.58 23.24 -33.38
C GLY A 118 -26.28 22.03 -32.52
N PHE A 119 -25.85 20.96 -33.18
CA PHE A 119 -25.37 19.74 -32.53
C PHE A 119 -23.95 19.39 -32.99
N ARG A 120 -23.20 18.71 -32.12
CA ARG A 120 -21.83 18.25 -32.35
C ARG A 120 -21.71 16.77 -32.05
N PHE A 121 -20.93 16.06 -32.86
CA PHE A 121 -20.51 14.68 -32.63
C PHE A 121 -19.00 14.57 -32.80
N LEU A 122 -18.29 14.23 -31.72
CA LEU A 122 -16.84 14.24 -31.69
C LEU A 122 -16.27 12.90 -31.18
N GLY A 123 -15.15 12.48 -31.76
CA GLY A 123 -14.24 11.56 -31.12
C GLY A 123 -13.33 12.35 -30.17
N ALA A 124 -13.12 11.83 -28.95
CA ALA A 124 -12.35 12.50 -27.92
C ALA A 124 -11.28 11.59 -27.34
N SER A 125 -10.06 12.11 -27.21
CA SER A 125 -9.00 11.54 -26.39
C SER A 125 -8.75 12.49 -25.22
N ARG A 126 -9.35 12.17 -24.07
CA ARG A 126 -9.11 12.96 -22.86
C ARG A 126 -7.68 12.81 -22.36
N PHE A 127 -7.01 11.69 -22.66
CA PHE A 127 -5.57 11.50 -22.42
C PHE A 127 -4.73 12.58 -23.11
N LEU A 128 -4.97 12.80 -24.41
CA LEU A 128 -4.27 13.77 -25.27
C LEU A 128 -4.88 15.18 -25.25
N PHE A 129 -5.91 15.40 -24.43
CA PHE A 129 -6.68 16.66 -24.37
C PHE A 129 -7.41 17.05 -25.66
N LEU A 130 -7.50 16.16 -26.65
CA LEU A 130 -7.93 16.47 -28.01
C LEU A 130 -9.31 15.89 -28.30
N GLN A 131 -10.13 16.66 -29.00
CA GLN A 131 -11.39 16.19 -29.58
C GLN A 131 -11.50 16.68 -31.02
N ALA A 132 -12.11 15.89 -31.89
CA ALA A 132 -12.33 16.28 -33.28
C ALA A 132 -13.58 15.60 -33.84
N GLY A 133 -14.27 16.31 -34.73
CA GLY A 133 -15.45 15.77 -35.40
C GLY A 133 -16.27 16.81 -36.13
N ALA A 134 -17.59 16.63 -36.13
CA ALA A 134 -18.51 17.38 -36.95
C ALA A 134 -19.44 18.26 -36.10
N ASP A 135 -19.62 19.51 -36.52
CA ASP A 135 -20.54 20.51 -36.00
C ASP A 135 -21.61 20.79 -37.05
N TYR A 136 -22.89 20.62 -36.71
CA TYR A 136 -24.02 21.00 -37.56
C TYR A 136 -24.67 22.27 -37.02
N SER A 137 -24.78 23.30 -37.86
CA SER A 137 -25.50 24.53 -37.53
C SER A 137 -26.92 24.49 -38.05
N PHE A 138 -27.93 24.75 -37.21
CA PHE A 138 -29.32 24.88 -37.67
C PHE A 138 -29.54 26.12 -38.53
N ARG A 139 -28.70 27.15 -38.37
CA ARG A 139 -28.86 28.40 -39.10
C ARG A 139 -28.19 28.39 -40.46
N GLN A 140 -27.03 27.75 -40.57
CA GLN A 140 -26.32 27.60 -41.85
C GLN A 140 -26.70 26.30 -42.58
N GLU A 141 -27.43 25.42 -41.90
CA GLU A 141 -27.88 24.10 -42.39
C GLU A 141 -26.75 23.24 -42.98
N ASN A 142 -25.53 23.40 -42.46
CA ASN A 142 -24.33 22.75 -42.96
C ASN A 142 -23.51 22.09 -41.85
N TRP A 143 -22.63 21.18 -42.28
CA TRP A 143 -21.63 20.55 -41.42
C TRP A 143 -20.29 21.28 -41.54
N SER A 144 -19.64 21.49 -40.40
CA SER A 144 -18.29 22.04 -40.30
C SER A 144 -17.41 21.09 -39.48
N PHE A 145 -16.13 21.02 -39.84
CA PHE A 145 -15.15 20.37 -38.98
C PHE A 145 -14.90 21.21 -37.72
N LEU A 146 -14.82 20.55 -36.56
CA LEU A 146 -14.46 21.15 -35.28
C LEU A 146 -13.30 20.36 -34.66
N MET A 147 -12.32 21.09 -34.14
CA MET A 147 -11.26 20.56 -33.28
C MET A 147 -11.30 21.27 -31.93
N SER A 148 -11.18 20.53 -30.84
CA SER A 148 -11.21 21.05 -29.47
C SER A 148 -10.01 20.59 -28.66
N LEU A 149 -9.48 21.49 -27.83
CA LEU A 149 -8.48 21.21 -26.81
C LEU A 149 -9.10 21.44 -25.41
N SER A 150 -8.97 20.48 -24.51
CA SER A 150 -9.55 20.52 -23.15
C SER A 150 -8.48 20.29 -22.09
N LEU A 151 -7.99 21.38 -21.48
CA LEU A 151 -6.84 21.40 -20.59
C LEU A 151 -7.27 21.61 -19.12
N PRO A 152 -6.96 20.71 -18.17
CA PRO A 152 -7.31 20.89 -16.76
C PRO A 152 -6.68 22.12 -16.08
N LEU A 153 -5.51 22.58 -16.57
CA LEU A 153 -4.66 23.66 -16.05
C LEU A 153 -4.11 23.48 -14.62
N ARG A 154 -4.88 22.88 -13.71
CA ARG A 154 -4.51 22.60 -12.31
C ARG A 154 -5.03 21.22 -11.91
N ARG A 155 -4.40 20.63 -10.89
CA ARG A 155 -4.82 19.35 -10.31
C ARG A 155 -6.24 19.45 -9.74
N GLY A 156 -7.16 18.67 -10.31
CA GLY A 156 -8.58 18.72 -9.98
C GLY A 156 -9.37 19.80 -10.74
N GLY A 157 -8.80 20.41 -11.78
CA GLY A 157 -9.44 21.42 -12.62
C GLY A 157 -9.38 22.85 -12.06
N PRO A 158 -9.79 23.86 -12.86
CA PRO A 158 -9.65 25.27 -12.51
C PRO A 158 -10.54 25.69 -11.33
N LEU A 159 -11.70 25.04 -11.15
CA LEU A 159 -12.65 25.27 -10.05
C LEU A 159 -12.58 24.20 -8.96
N GLY A 160 -11.65 23.23 -9.05
CA GLY A 160 -11.58 22.11 -8.12
C GLY A 160 -12.68 21.06 -8.27
N MET A 161 -13.48 21.12 -9.34
CA MET A 161 -14.61 20.22 -9.64
C MET A 161 -14.33 19.27 -10.83
N GLY A 162 -13.05 19.06 -11.16
CA GLY A 162 -12.63 18.18 -12.26
C GLY A 162 -12.86 18.75 -13.67
N GLY A 163 -13.17 20.04 -13.78
CA GLY A 163 -13.36 20.73 -15.06
C GLY A 163 -12.06 21.03 -15.81
N SER A 164 -12.21 21.60 -17.00
CA SER A 164 -11.09 21.98 -17.87
C SER A 164 -11.34 23.31 -18.58
N LEU A 165 -10.27 24.00 -18.98
CA LEU A 165 -10.31 25.07 -19.95
C LEU A 165 -10.45 24.44 -21.34
N ARG A 166 -11.50 24.82 -22.07
CA ARG A 166 -11.81 24.30 -23.40
C ARG A 166 -11.60 25.37 -24.46
N PHE A 167 -10.91 25.00 -25.53
CA PHE A 167 -10.67 25.81 -26.71
C PHE A 167 -11.18 25.07 -27.95
N ASP A 168 -12.10 25.68 -28.70
CA ASP A 168 -12.68 25.11 -29.92
C ASP A 168 -12.24 25.92 -31.14
N TRP A 169 -11.87 25.23 -32.21
CA TRP A 169 -11.51 25.81 -33.49
C TRP A 169 -12.38 25.25 -34.60
N LEU A 170 -13.03 26.14 -35.36
CA LEU A 170 -13.85 25.81 -36.52
C LEU A 170 -13.28 26.50 -37.77
N PRO A 171 -12.36 25.85 -38.50
CA PRO A 171 -11.70 26.46 -39.65
C PRO A 171 -12.66 26.81 -40.78
N GLY A 172 -13.67 25.97 -41.02
CA GLY A 172 -14.66 26.13 -42.09
C GLY A 172 -15.77 27.14 -41.80
N ARG A 173 -15.83 27.70 -40.58
CA ARG A 173 -16.89 28.61 -40.14
C ARG A 173 -16.30 29.94 -39.70
N ASP A 174 -16.00 30.78 -40.69
CA ASP A 174 -15.38 32.11 -40.53
C ASP A 174 -14.08 32.10 -39.72
N ARG A 175 -13.36 30.96 -39.75
CA ARG A 175 -12.16 30.69 -38.93
C ARG A 175 -12.40 31.01 -37.44
N SER A 176 -13.57 30.63 -36.92
CA SER A 176 -13.98 30.96 -35.57
C SER A 176 -13.25 30.15 -34.51
N PHE A 177 -13.07 30.78 -33.35
CA PHE A 177 -12.49 30.18 -32.15
C PHE A 177 -13.41 30.42 -30.96
N SER A 178 -13.49 29.47 -30.04
CA SER A 178 -14.21 29.64 -28.78
C SER A 178 -13.35 29.23 -27.60
N LEU A 179 -13.46 29.94 -26.48
CA LEU A 179 -12.74 29.65 -25.25
C LEU A 179 -13.73 29.65 -24.09
N GLY A 180 -13.68 28.63 -23.24
CA GLY A 180 -14.54 28.57 -22.07
C GLY A 180 -14.13 27.49 -21.09
N LEU A 181 -15.03 27.15 -20.18
CA LEU A 181 -14.82 26.11 -19.17
C LEU A 181 -15.75 24.95 -19.46
N SER A 182 -15.25 23.72 -19.37
CA SER A 182 -16.07 22.51 -19.33
C SER A 182 -16.23 22.08 -17.88
N ILE A 183 -17.47 21.95 -17.41
CA ILE A 183 -17.83 21.66 -16.02
C ILE A 183 -18.64 20.36 -15.99
N PRO A 184 -18.15 19.30 -15.33
CA PRO A 184 -18.88 18.04 -15.17
C PRO A 184 -20.19 18.25 -14.40
N LEU A 185 -21.26 17.56 -14.81
CA LEU A 185 -22.54 17.51 -14.12
C LEU A 185 -22.77 16.12 -13.52
N GLY A 186 -23.44 16.05 -12.36
CA GLY A 186 -23.80 14.78 -11.70
C GLY A 186 -22.59 13.92 -11.27
N GLN A 187 -21.41 14.51 -11.15
CA GLN A 187 -20.15 13.81 -10.84
C GLN A 187 -19.49 14.43 -9.59
N PRO A 188 -20.07 14.24 -8.39
CA PRO A 188 -19.72 15.01 -7.19
C PRO A 188 -18.30 14.80 -6.65
N HIS A 189 -17.66 13.69 -7.02
CA HIS A 189 -16.32 13.30 -6.58
C HIS A 189 -15.20 13.79 -7.50
N LEU A 190 -15.51 14.21 -8.74
CA LEU A 190 -14.49 14.74 -9.65
C LEU A 190 -13.83 15.99 -9.07
N GLY A 191 -12.52 16.07 -9.23
CA GLY A 191 -11.67 17.13 -8.72
C GLY A 191 -11.30 17.00 -7.24
N LYS A 192 -11.79 15.98 -6.52
CA LYS A 192 -11.69 15.89 -5.05
C LYS A 192 -10.98 14.63 -4.52
N THR A 193 -10.90 13.57 -5.32
CA THR A 193 -10.47 12.22 -4.86
C THR A 193 -8.95 12.04 -4.76
N ARG A 194 -8.16 13.09 -4.98
CA ARG A 194 -6.69 13.06 -4.98
C ARG A 194 -6.14 14.34 -4.36
N PRO A 195 -4.95 14.27 -3.73
CA PRO A 195 -4.27 15.45 -3.22
C PRO A 195 -4.01 16.51 -4.29
N LYS A 196 -4.24 17.78 -3.93
CA LYS A 196 -3.90 18.93 -4.78
C LYS A 196 -2.40 19.10 -4.97
N ALA A 197 -1.60 18.66 -4.00
CA ALA A 197 -0.15 18.59 -4.09
C ALA A 197 0.30 17.13 -4.25
N ASP A 198 1.21 16.86 -5.17
CA ASP A 198 1.83 15.55 -5.41
C ASP A 198 3.18 15.39 -4.66
N ARG A 199 3.50 16.34 -3.77
CA ARG A 199 4.77 16.41 -3.04
C ARG A 199 4.56 16.91 -1.63
N VAL A 200 5.29 16.33 -0.69
CA VAL A 200 5.40 16.81 0.69
C VAL A 200 6.41 17.95 0.75
N ARG A 201 6.04 19.07 1.36
CA ARG A 201 6.94 20.22 1.53
C ARG A 201 7.68 20.09 2.86
N LEU A 202 8.99 19.90 2.78
CA LEU A 202 9.84 19.93 3.97
C LEU A 202 10.07 21.38 4.45
N PRO A 203 10.30 21.58 5.76
CA PRO A 203 10.61 22.90 6.30
C PRO A 203 11.89 23.45 5.67
N LEU A 204 11.90 24.74 5.38
CA LEU A 204 13.12 25.43 4.93
C LEU A 204 14.06 25.62 6.11
N ALA A 205 15.36 25.54 5.86
CA ALA A 205 16.36 25.94 6.84
C ALA A 205 16.12 27.40 7.25
N GLY A 206 16.15 27.65 8.56
CA GLY A 206 16.22 29.03 9.05
C GLY A 206 17.53 29.69 8.62
N ARG A 207 17.64 31.02 8.77
CA ARG A 207 18.95 31.66 8.69
C ARG A 207 19.79 31.15 9.86
N THR A 208 20.72 30.25 9.60
CA THR A 208 21.72 29.84 10.57
C THR A 208 22.71 30.99 10.74
N GLU A 209 22.85 31.53 11.95
CA GLU A 209 23.96 32.42 12.27
C GLU A 209 25.25 31.62 12.11
N LYS A 210 26.19 32.15 11.31
CA LYS A 210 27.53 31.56 11.20
C LYS A 210 28.14 31.57 12.60
N SER A 211 28.65 30.43 13.04
CA SER A 211 29.43 30.36 14.28
C SER A 211 30.74 31.10 14.05
N ASP A 212 31.15 31.93 15.01
CA ASP A 212 32.48 32.52 15.02
C ASP A 212 33.49 31.57 15.71
N PHE A 213 33.00 30.49 16.33
CA PHE A 213 33.83 29.42 16.87
C PHE A 213 34.73 28.76 15.81
N VAL A 214 36.02 28.69 16.14
CA VAL A 214 37.03 27.98 15.35
C VAL A 214 37.40 26.68 16.06
N PRO A 215 37.13 25.49 15.48
CA PRO A 215 37.47 24.22 16.11
C PRO A 215 38.99 24.03 16.18
N THR A 216 39.46 23.35 17.23
CA THR A 216 40.87 22.92 17.32
C THR A 216 41.20 21.90 16.23
N ALA A 217 42.49 21.71 15.94
CA ALA A 217 42.93 20.71 14.96
C ALA A 217 42.43 19.29 15.31
N GLU A 218 42.52 18.93 16.60
CA GLU A 218 42.05 17.65 17.13
C GLU A 218 40.53 17.47 16.99
N LEU A 219 39.73 18.50 17.33
CA LEU A 219 38.28 18.42 17.14
C LEU A 219 37.91 18.28 15.66
N LYS A 220 38.62 18.99 14.77
CA LYS A 220 38.40 18.90 13.32
C LYS A 220 38.73 17.52 12.77
N GLU A 221 39.80 16.89 13.25
CA GLU A 221 40.19 15.53 12.89
C GLU A 221 39.16 14.50 13.38
N THR A 222 38.75 14.57 14.65
CA THR A 222 37.70 13.71 15.22
C THR A 222 36.38 13.84 14.44
N LEU A 223 35.95 15.06 14.09
CA LEU A 223 34.77 15.26 13.25
C LEU A 223 34.95 14.69 11.83
N GLY A 224 36.19 14.65 11.31
CA GLY A 224 36.53 13.97 10.07
C GLY A 224 36.27 12.47 10.13
N PHE A 225 36.62 11.80 11.24
CA PHE A 225 36.32 10.38 11.46
C PHE A 225 34.80 10.14 11.58
N VAL A 226 34.08 10.99 12.30
CA VAL A 226 32.60 10.92 12.38
C VAL A 226 31.97 11.03 11.00
N ARG A 227 32.45 11.97 10.15
CA ARG A 227 31.96 12.13 8.78
C ARG A 227 32.21 10.89 7.92
N HIS A 228 33.41 10.34 7.99
CA HIS A 228 33.80 9.13 7.25
C HIS A 228 32.91 7.95 7.62
N ALA A 229 32.78 7.67 8.92
CA ALA A 229 31.96 6.57 9.39
C ALA A 229 30.48 6.78 9.05
N ALA A 230 29.97 8.01 9.15
CA ALA A 230 28.59 8.32 8.75
C ALA A 230 28.31 8.04 7.27
N GLU A 231 29.28 8.33 6.38
CA GLU A 231 29.18 8.00 4.96
C GLU A 231 29.08 6.49 4.73
N TRP A 232 29.94 5.70 5.38
CA TRP A 232 29.95 4.25 5.20
C TRP A 232 28.76 3.55 5.84
N ILE A 233 28.28 4.02 7.00
CA ILE A 233 27.00 3.57 7.57
C ILE A 233 25.86 3.77 6.55
N ASN A 234 25.82 4.90 5.83
CA ASN A 234 24.82 5.12 4.79
C ASN A 234 24.97 4.18 3.60
N ILE A 235 26.19 3.93 3.16
CA ILE A 235 26.45 2.99 2.07
C ILE A 235 26.00 1.58 2.48
N TYR A 236 26.42 1.07 3.63
CA TYR A 236 26.06 -0.27 4.11
C TYR A 236 24.58 -0.47 4.45
N THR A 237 23.84 0.61 4.69
CA THR A 237 22.38 0.55 4.92
C THR A 237 21.65 0.09 3.65
N ALA A 238 22.09 0.54 2.47
CA ALA A 238 21.55 0.10 1.18
C ALA A 238 22.67 0.10 0.11
N PRO A 239 23.60 -0.87 0.16
CA PRO A 239 24.89 -0.82 -0.55
C PRO A 239 24.78 -1.08 -2.05
N PHE A 240 23.63 -1.54 -2.53
CA PHE A 240 23.41 -1.93 -3.92
C PHE A 240 22.49 -0.94 -4.66
N LEU A 241 22.69 -0.76 -5.97
CA LEU A 241 21.96 0.20 -6.83
C LEU A 241 21.14 -0.48 -7.91
N ASP A 242 19.94 0.06 -8.15
CA ASP A 242 19.07 -0.41 -9.22
C ASP A 242 19.71 -0.30 -10.63
N GLN A 243 19.34 -1.19 -11.56
CA GLN A 243 19.95 -1.24 -12.90
C GLN A 243 19.50 -0.09 -13.82
N GLY A 244 20.29 0.17 -14.86
CA GLY A 244 19.94 1.01 -16.00
C GLY A 244 19.27 0.24 -17.15
N ALA A 245 18.63 0.97 -18.06
CA ALA A 245 17.77 0.39 -19.09
C ALA A 245 18.48 -0.16 -20.34
N GLY A 246 19.80 -0.02 -20.48
CA GLY A 246 20.43 -0.04 -21.80
C GLY A 246 21.82 -0.64 -21.94
N LYS A 247 22.45 -1.21 -20.91
CA LYS A 247 23.84 -1.67 -21.05
C LYS A 247 24.18 -2.86 -20.14
N ASP A 248 23.65 -4.04 -20.40
CA ASP A 248 23.79 -5.16 -19.46
C ASP A 248 25.24 -5.44 -19.01
N GLU A 249 26.17 -5.56 -19.96
CA GLU A 249 27.58 -5.80 -19.63
C GLU A 249 28.22 -4.64 -18.88
N SER A 250 27.95 -3.38 -19.28
CA SER A 250 28.55 -2.24 -18.56
C SER A 250 27.88 -1.98 -17.22
N ASP A 251 26.58 -2.26 -17.09
CA ASP A 251 25.82 -2.12 -15.85
C ASP A 251 26.28 -3.18 -14.84
N ILE A 252 26.58 -4.40 -15.30
CA ILE A 252 27.24 -5.41 -14.48
C ILE A 252 28.68 -5.00 -14.14
N ALA A 253 29.44 -4.40 -15.07
CA ALA A 253 30.80 -3.93 -14.78
C ALA A 253 30.83 -2.76 -13.76
N GLU A 254 29.91 -1.80 -13.88
CA GLU A 254 29.73 -0.71 -12.91
C GLU A 254 29.30 -1.26 -11.55
N PHE A 255 28.35 -2.18 -11.55
CA PHE A 255 27.92 -2.90 -10.35
C PHE A 255 29.09 -3.65 -9.69
N MET A 256 29.91 -4.37 -10.45
CA MET A 256 31.09 -5.06 -9.93
C MET A 256 32.16 -4.09 -9.40
N THR A 257 32.28 -2.89 -9.97
CA THR A 257 33.15 -1.84 -9.42
C THR A 257 32.70 -1.43 -8.03
N LEU A 258 31.39 -1.28 -7.83
CA LEU A 258 30.80 -0.98 -6.53
C LEU A 258 31.00 -2.15 -5.54
N VAL A 259 30.77 -3.40 -5.96
CA VAL A 259 31.01 -4.60 -5.14
C VAL A 259 32.48 -4.67 -4.70
N ASN A 260 33.41 -4.49 -5.63
CA ASN A 260 34.84 -4.49 -5.33
C ASN A 260 35.25 -3.33 -4.41
N SER A 261 34.61 -2.17 -4.54
CA SER A 261 34.82 -1.04 -3.63
C SER A 261 34.35 -1.36 -2.21
N LEU A 262 33.21 -2.03 -2.06
CA LEU A 262 32.72 -2.49 -0.75
C LEU A 262 33.68 -3.49 -0.13
N LYS A 263 34.10 -4.52 -0.87
CA LYS A 263 35.10 -5.49 -0.40
C LYS A 263 36.39 -4.79 0.03
N SER A 264 36.92 -3.93 -0.84
CA SER A 264 38.18 -3.23 -0.59
C SER A 264 38.10 -2.38 0.68
N HIS A 265 36.97 -1.72 0.93
CA HIS A 265 36.74 -0.98 2.16
C HIS A 265 36.69 -1.91 3.37
N MET A 266 35.88 -2.97 3.33
CA MET A 266 35.76 -3.94 4.44
C MET A 266 37.11 -4.54 4.86
N HIS A 267 38.00 -4.78 3.89
CA HIS A 267 39.34 -5.35 4.15
C HIS A 267 40.40 -4.30 4.50
N ALA A 268 40.15 -3.01 4.25
CA ALA A 268 41.10 -1.95 4.60
C ALA A 268 41.30 -1.90 6.12
N LYS A 269 42.54 -1.66 6.55
CA LYS A 269 42.90 -1.63 7.97
C LYS A 269 43.72 -0.41 8.27
N ASP A 270 43.42 0.22 9.40
CA ASP A 270 44.18 1.33 9.95
C ASP A 270 44.13 1.31 11.48
N SER A 271 44.60 2.39 12.12
CA SER A 271 44.64 2.51 13.58
C SER A 271 43.27 2.50 14.26
N LEU A 272 42.22 3.00 13.60
CA LEU A 272 40.84 2.99 14.09
C LEU A 272 40.12 1.69 13.71
N TYR A 273 40.49 1.07 12.59
CA TYR A 273 39.88 -0.15 12.05
C TYR A 273 40.89 -1.30 11.94
N PRO A 274 41.45 -1.80 13.06
CA PRO A 274 42.50 -2.82 13.01
C PRO A 274 42.01 -4.17 12.44
N ALA A 275 40.71 -4.45 12.54
CA ALA A 275 40.08 -5.67 12.06
C ALA A 275 39.47 -5.54 10.65
N GLY A 276 39.39 -4.33 10.08
CA GLY A 276 38.63 -4.06 8.86
C GLY A 276 37.55 -3.00 9.08
N HIS A 277 37.14 -2.29 8.03
CA HIS A 277 35.98 -1.40 8.07
C HIS A 277 34.67 -2.18 7.88
N THR A 278 34.32 -3.04 8.83
CA THR A 278 33.01 -3.70 8.84
C THR A 278 31.90 -2.71 9.22
N PHE A 279 30.63 -3.03 8.93
CA PHE A 279 29.52 -2.18 9.35
C PHE A 279 29.51 -1.94 10.87
N GLU A 280 29.72 -3.01 11.64
CA GLU A 280 29.79 -2.99 13.10
C GLU A 280 30.88 -2.00 13.56
N ALA A 281 32.09 -2.12 13.00
CA ALA A 281 33.19 -1.23 13.30
C ALA A 281 32.90 0.23 12.92
N GLU A 282 32.25 0.48 11.79
CA GLU A 282 31.85 1.85 11.38
C GLU A 282 30.85 2.47 12.36
N VAL A 283 29.85 1.71 12.82
CA VAL A 283 28.88 2.19 13.82
C VAL A 283 29.56 2.45 15.16
N GLU A 284 30.42 1.56 15.63
CA GLU A 284 31.16 1.72 16.88
C GLU A 284 32.09 2.94 16.85
N VAL A 285 32.90 3.09 15.78
CA VAL A 285 33.80 4.24 15.60
C VAL A 285 33.00 5.53 15.48
N TYR A 286 31.88 5.53 14.75
CA TYR A 286 31.01 6.70 14.65
C TYR A 286 30.54 7.18 16.02
N HIS A 287 29.98 6.29 16.85
CA HIS A 287 29.45 6.67 18.17
C HIS A 287 30.57 7.04 19.15
N HIS A 288 31.71 6.34 19.09
CA HIS A 288 32.88 6.64 19.92
C HIS A 288 33.47 8.02 19.61
N GLU A 289 33.79 8.29 18.34
CA GLU A 289 34.37 9.57 17.92
C GLU A 289 33.36 10.72 18.06
N LEU A 290 32.05 10.46 17.96
CA LEU A 290 31.03 11.46 18.25
C LEU A 290 31.03 11.85 19.75
N ALA A 291 31.10 10.87 20.66
CA ALA A 291 31.21 11.13 22.09
C ALA A 291 32.51 11.87 22.44
N LYS A 292 33.62 11.53 21.76
CA LYS A 292 34.90 12.22 21.86
C LYS A 292 34.82 13.66 21.36
N ALA A 293 34.14 13.91 20.23
CA ALA A 293 33.94 15.26 19.70
C ALA A 293 33.23 16.17 20.72
N PHE A 294 32.17 15.66 21.36
CA PHE A 294 31.49 16.39 22.43
C PHE A 294 32.37 16.55 23.67
N SER A 295 33.18 15.55 24.03
CA SER A 295 34.13 15.61 25.15
C SER A 295 35.21 16.69 24.93
N LEU A 296 35.74 16.80 23.70
CA LEU A 296 36.66 17.87 23.31
C LEU A 296 35.96 19.24 23.37
N ALA A 297 34.71 19.34 22.90
CA ALA A 297 33.95 20.58 22.92
C ALA A 297 33.63 21.10 24.34
N VAL A 298 33.40 20.20 25.30
CA VAL A 298 33.22 20.59 26.72
C VAL A 298 34.55 20.88 27.44
N GLY A 299 35.69 20.57 26.83
CA GLY A 299 37.02 20.81 27.39
C GLY A 299 37.53 19.71 28.33
N SER A 300 37.02 18.48 28.24
CA SER A 300 37.45 17.35 29.06
C SER A 300 38.61 16.54 28.46
N GLY A 301 39.42 17.17 27.59
CA GLY A 301 40.60 16.53 26.97
C GLY A 301 40.29 15.28 26.13
N GLY A 302 39.06 15.17 25.61
CA GLY A 302 38.65 14.03 24.77
C GLY A 302 38.36 12.73 25.53
N ALA A 303 38.40 12.73 26.87
CA ALA A 303 38.13 11.52 27.65
C ALA A 303 36.68 11.01 27.43
N VAL A 304 36.57 9.83 26.82
CA VAL A 304 35.31 9.11 26.63
C VAL A 304 35.15 8.11 27.77
N GLY A 305 34.02 8.18 28.47
CA GLY A 305 33.69 7.27 29.55
C GLY A 305 32.20 7.29 29.82
N GLU A 306 31.70 6.19 30.37
CA GLU A 306 30.30 6.09 30.76
C GLU A 306 29.98 7.14 31.84
N GLY A 307 28.92 7.91 31.64
CA GLY A 307 28.59 9.03 32.53
C GLY A 307 29.54 10.24 32.45
N SER A 308 30.44 10.34 31.46
CA SER A 308 31.15 11.61 31.22
C SER A 308 30.17 12.68 30.70
N ALA A 309 30.52 13.97 30.89
CA ALA A 309 29.68 15.07 30.41
C ALA A 309 29.52 15.01 28.88
N GLY A 310 30.60 14.71 28.14
CA GLY A 310 30.57 14.55 26.69
C GLY A 310 29.68 13.39 26.24
N SER A 311 29.79 12.22 26.87
CA SER A 311 28.95 11.05 26.55
C SER A 311 27.45 11.30 26.81
N ARG A 312 27.09 11.97 27.92
CA ARG A 312 25.69 12.36 28.20
C ARG A 312 25.14 13.33 27.16
N ILE A 313 25.95 14.31 26.76
CA ILE A 313 25.56 15.30 25.74
C ILE A 313 25.41 14.61 24.38
N ALA A 314 26.31 13.70 24.02
CA ALA A 314 26.23 12.91 22.80
C ALA A 314 24.96 12.06 22.77
N ALA A 315 24.62 11.36 23.87
CA ALA A 315 23.37 10.60 23.97
C ALA A 315 22.13 11.49 23.78
N ARG A 316 22.13 12.70 24.37
CA ARG A 316 21.03 13.65 24.16
C ARG A 316 20.97 14.17 22.72
N ALA A 317 22.11 14.43 22.09
CA ALA A 317 22.17 14.82 20.69
C ALA A 317 21.60 13.73 19.78
N ARG A 318 21.97 12.46 20.00
CA ARG A 318 21.44 11.29 19.27
C ARG A 318 19.93 11.17 19.39
N SER A 319 19.38 11.25 20.60
CA SER A 319 17.92 11.22 20.82
C SER A 319 17.20 12.34 20.06
N ILE A 320 17.71 13.57 20.09
CA ILE A 320 17.10 14.68 19.34
C ILE A 320 17.21 14.45 17.82
N ILE A 321 18.33 13.92 17.33
CA ILE A 321 18.50 13.61 15.91
C ILE A 321 17.51 12.53 15.46
N LEU A 322 17.30 11.48 16.26
CA LEU A 322 16.31 10.46 15.97
C LEU A 322 14.90 11.06 15.82
N ASP A 323 14.45 11.77 16.86
CA ASP A 323 13.06 12.22 17.00
C ASP A 323 12.72 13.40 16.08
N GLU A 324 13.68 14.30 15.83
CA GLU A 324 13.43 15.57 15.15
C GLU A 324 13.97 15.63 13.72
N VAL A 325 14.83 14.67 13.32
CA VAL A 325 15.47 14.67 12.00
C VAL A 325 15.26 13.35 11.26
N LEU A 326 15.69 12.22 11.83
CA LEU A 326 15.70 10.93 11.13
C LEU A 326 14.28 10.39 10.95
N LEU A 327 13.52 10.21 12.03
CA LEU A 327 12.16 9.67 11.95
C LEU A 327 11.23 10.57 11.11
N PRO A 328 11.19 11.92 11.31
CA PRO A 328 10.34 12.78 10.50
C PRO A 328 10.68 12.76 9.00
N TYR A 329 11.96 12.62 8.64
CA TYR A 329 12.36 12.50 7.24
C TYR A 329 12.01 11.11 6.67
N ASN A 330 12.31 10.05 7.41
CA ASN A 330 12.10 8.66 7.01
C ASN A 330 10.61 8.27 6.95
N ARG A 331 9.74 8.92 7.72
CA ARG A 331 8.27 8.81 7.59
C ARG A 331 7.75 9.14 6.20
N LEU A 332 8.54 9.88 5.42
CA LEU A 332 8.22 10.25 4.05
C LEU A 332 8.81 9.28 3.01
N LEU A 333 9.25 8.08 3.41
CA LEU A 333 9.64 7.03 2.47
C LEU A 333 8.47 6.73 1.51
N GLY A 334 8.76 6.56 0.22
CA GLY A 334 7.74 6.42 -0.84
C GLY A 334 7.08 7.74 -1.28
N GLN A 335 7.26 8.84 -0.53
CA GLN A 335 6.69 10.16 -0.86
C GLN A 335 7.73 11.13 -1.42
N ARG A 336 7.34 11.87 -2.46
CA ARG A 336 8.20 12.84 -3.12
C ARG A 336 8.30 14.12 -2.28
N LYS A 337 9.51 14.66 -2.16
CA LYS A 337 9.80 15.79 -1.28
C LYS A 337 10.07 17.06 -2.09
N ARG A 338 9.52 18.19 -1.67
CA ARG A 338 9.86 19.54 -2.15
C ARG A 338 10.70 20.24 -1.09
N HIS A 339 11.76 20.92 -1.53
CA HIS A 339 12.86 21.38 -0.66
C HIS A 339 13.49 20.20 0.09
N ASP A 340 13.78 19.14 -0.66
CA ASP A 340 14.33 17.88 -0.19
C ASP A 340 15.71 18.06 0.48
N SER A 341 15.68 18.37 1.77
CA SER A 341 16.81 18.62 2.66
C SER A 341 16.40 18.41 4.11
N VAL A 342 17.33 17.92 4.94
CA VAL A 342 17.15 17.78 6.40
C VAL A 342 17.47 19.05 7.17
N LEU A 343 18.06 20.08 6.56
CA LEU A 343 18.55 21.27 7.28
C LEU A 343 17.42 22.05 7.99
N GLY A 344 16.20 22.04 7.45
CA GLY A 344 15.02 22.60 8.13
C GLY A 344 14.63 21.83 9.39
N LEU A 345 14.64 20.50 9.32
CA LEU A 345 14.41 19.61 10.46
C LEU A 345 15.55 19.76 11.50
N GLY A 346 16.80 19.77 11.04
CA GLY A 346 17.97 20.00 11.87
C GLY A 346 18.00 21.36 12.55
N SER A 347 17.43 22.41 11.94
CA SER A 347 17.28 23.72 12.59
C SER A 347 16.35 23.64 13.82
N ARG A 348 15.28 22.85 13.73
CA ARG A 348 14.37 22.58 14.86
C ARG A 348 15.08 21.74 15.92
N GLY A 349 15.79 20.68 15.53
CA GLY A 349 16.62 19.88 16.43
C GLY A 349 17.67 20.72 17.17
N ALA A 350 18.38 21.61 16.47
CA ALA A 350 19.40 22.49 17.05
C ALA A 350 18.81 23.46 18.09
N LYS A 351 17.56 23.92 17.89
CA LYS A 351 16.87 24.75 18.88
C LYS A 351 16.60 23.97 20.18
N LEU A 352 16.11 22.73 20.06
CA LEU A 352 15.82 21.87 21.22
C LEU A 352 17.10 21.46 21.94
N PHE A 353 18.15 21.13 21.20
CA PHE A 353 19.45 20.82 21.77
C PHE A 353 20.05 22.04 22.48
N GLY A 354 19.99 23.23 21.88
CA GLY A 354 20.42 24.47 22.52
C GLY A 354 19.65 24.79 23.81
N ALA A 355 18.34 24.54 23.86
CA ALA A 355 17.55 24.68 25.08
C ALA A 355 18.01 23.71 26.19
N TYR A 356 18.29 22.45 25.84
CA TYR A 356 18.88 21.48 26.77
C TYR A 356 20.26 21.93 27.28
N ILE A 357 21.12 22.41 26.40
CA ILE A 357 22.44 22.91 26.77
C ILE A 357 22.32 24.12 27.73
N ASN A 358 21.40 25.03 27.48
CA ASN A 358 21.21 26.21 28.32
C ASN A 358 20.62 25.91 29.70
N ASN A 359 19.69 24.94 29.79
CA ASN A 359 18.86 24.76 30.97
C ASN A 359 19.21 23.53 31.81
N SER A 360 19.86 22.52 31.22
CA SER A 360 19.94 21.18 31.82
C SER A 360 21.34 20.58 31.84
N SER A 361 22.30 21.16 31.11
CA SER A 361 23.64 20.56 30.95
C SER A 361 24.69 21.02 31.96
N ASN A 362 24.40 22.05 32.78
CA ASN A 362 25.35 22.72 33.69
C ASN A 362 26.66 23.20 33.01
N LEU A 363 26.66 23.39 31.69
CA LEU A 363 27.83 23.83 30.93
C LEU A 363 28.11 25.35 31.07
N PRO A 364 29.38 25.75 31.29
CA PRO A 364 29.81 27.15 31.21
C PRO A 364 29.48 27.77 29.86
N ALA A 365 29.12 29.05 29.85
CA ALA A 365 28.68 29.77 28.64
C ALA A 365 29.71 29.70 27.50
N GLU A 366 31.00 29.78 27.83
CA GLU A 366 32.13 29.70 26.90
C GLU A 366 32.28 28.37 26.15
N LYS A 367 31.68 27.28 26.65
CA LYS A 367 31.74 25.95 26.01
C LYS A 367 30.51 25.65 25.15
N ARG A 368 29.43 26.43 25.31
CA ARG A 368 28.16 26.16 24.64
C ARG A 368 28.25 26.31 23.13
N GLU A 369 29.00 27.28 22.63
CA GLU A 369 29.18 27.48 21.18
C GLU A 369 29.90 26.29 20.54
N ALA A 370 30.97 25.78 21.17
CA ALA A 370 31.70 24.59 20.70
C ALA A 370 30.81 23.34 20.63
N VAL A 371 29.97 23.12 21.66
CA VAL A 371 29.02 21.99 21.70
C VAL A 371 27.94 22.13 20.62
N MET A 372 27.41 23.34 20.43
CA MET A 372 26.45 23.62 19.37
C MET A 372 27.07 23.46 17.98
N TYR A 373 28.35 23.80 17.81
CA TYR A 373 29.10 23.61 16.58
C TYR A 373 29.17 22.12 16.20
N VAL A 374 29.51 21.23 17.14
CA VAL A 374 29.52 19.77 16.91
C VAL A 374 28.15 19.27 16.45
N PHE A 375 27.07 19.68 17.15
CA PHE A 375 25.70 19.28 16.78
C PHE A 375 25.31 19.75 15.37
N ARG A 376 25.58 21.02 15.03
CA ARG A 376 25.26 21.57 13.69
C ARG A 376 26.06 20.88 12.60
N THR A 377 27.34 20.61 12.85
CA THR A 377 28.22 19.87 11.92
C THR A 377 27.68 18.47 11.65
N LEU A 378 27.15 17.80 12.67
CA LEU A 378 26.54 16.49 12.51
C LEU A 378 25.31 16.51 11.58
N ILE A 379 24.46 17.53 11.70
CA ILE A 379 23.32 17.75 10.78
C ILE A 379 23.80 17.96 9.34
N GLU A 380 24.92 18.66 9.14
CA GLU A 380 25.51 18.85 7.81
C GLU A 380 25.97 17.50 7.21
N TYR A 381 26.61 16.63 8.00
CA TYR A 381 27.00 15.29 7.53
C TYR A 381 25.77 14.43 7.14
N ILE A 382 24.68 14.52 7.91
CA ILE A 382 23.43 13.83 7.57
C ILE A 382 22.84 14.39 6.26
N GLU A 383 22.87 15.71 6.02
CA GLU A 383 22.44 16.31 4.75
C GLU A 383 23.31 15.86 3.57
N GLU A 384 24.62 15.79 3.74
CA GLU A 384 25.53 15.28 2.72
C GLU A 384 25.19 13.83 2.34
N ASN A 385 24.97 12.98 3.34
CA ASN A 385 24.62 11.57 3.12
C ASN A 385 23.22 11.43 2.48
N ARG A 386 22.24 12.23 2.92
CA ARG A 386 20.92 12.33 2.29
C ARG A 386 21.04 12.73 0.81
N HIS A 387 21.87 13.72 0.49
CA HIS A 387 22.11 14.16 -0.87
C HIS A 387 22.78 13.07 -1.71
N ARG A 388 23.77 12.36 -1.15
CA ARG A 388 24.41 11.20 -1.79
C ARG A 388 23.38 10.14 -2.11
N SER A 389 22.58 9.71 -1.13
CA SER A 389 21.52 8.71 -1.31
C SER A 389 20.50 9.13 -2.38
N LYS A 390 20.09 10.41 -2.42
CA LYS A 390 19.22 10.91 -3.49
C LYS A 390 19.87 10.81 -4.88
N LYS A 391 21.15 11.18 -5.00
CA LYS A 391 21.89 11.08 -6.27
C LYS A 391 21.97 9.62 -6.72
N THR A 392 22.27 8.74 -5.78
CA THR A 392 22.38 7.30 -5.95
C THR A 392 21.08 6.65 -6.43
N TRP A 393 19.95 6.96 -5.78
CA TRP A 393 18.64 6.37 -6.12
C TRP A 393 17.86 7.15 -7.20
N GLY A 394 18.37 8.32 -7.61
CA GLY A 394 17.77 9.19 -8.63
C GLY A 394 16.53 9.98 -8.19
N GLU A 395 15.94 9.71 -7.02
CA GLU A 395 14.68 10.32 -6.58
C GLU A 395 14.53 10.35 -5.05
N SER A 396 13.90 11.42 -4.54
CA SER A 396 13.66 11.62 -3.08
C SER A 396 12.71 10.61 -2.40
N ARG A 397 11.95 9.83 -3.18
CA ARG A 397 11.03 8.78 -2.69
C ARG A 397 11.78 7.57 -2.13
N LEU A 398 13.00 7.34 -2.63
CA LEU A 398 13.84 6.18 -2.34
C LEU A 398 15.05 6.59 -1.49
N VAL A 399 14.85 7.52 -0.54
CA VAL A 399 15.91 7.96 0.37
C VAL A 399 15.51 7.57 1.78
N TRP A 400 16.33 6.72 2.39
CA TRP A 400 16.26 6.33 3.79
C TRP A 400 17.55 6.78 4.48
N LEU A 401 17.41 7.47 5.62
CA LEU A 401 18.55 7.86 6.45
C LEU A 401 18.82 6.77 7.49
N PRO A 402 20.06 6.30 7.65
CA PRO A 402 20.39 5.29 8.65
C PRO A 402 19.97 5.70 10.06
N LEU A 403 19.19 4.84 10.73
CA LEU A 403 18.82 5.06 12.13
C LEU A 403 20.02 4.87 13.07
N HIS A 404 21.06 4.15 12.63
CA HIS A 404 22.32 3.98 13.36
C HIS A 404 23.12 5.29 13.56
N TYR A 405 22.75 6.39 12.90
CA TYR A 405 23.25 7.72 13.28
C TYR A 405 22.82 8.16 14.69
N ALA A 406 21.73 7.60 15.19
CA ALA A 406 21.24 7.85 16.53
C ALA A 406 21.27 6.60 17.41
N LEU A 407 21.03 5.42 16.86
CA LEU A 407 20.92 4.17 17.58
C LEU A 407 22.25 3.40 17.58
N ARG A 408 22.60 2.82 18.73
CA ARG A 408 23.64 1.80 18.87
C ARG A 408 22.98 0.42 18.84
N PHE A 409 23.79 -0.64 18.74
CA PHE A 409 23.27 -2.02 18.68
C PHE A 409 22.49 -2.40 19.93
N GLU A 410 22.91 -1.94 21.10
CA GLU A 410 22.21 -2.11 22.38
C GLU A 410 20.96 -1.24 22.54
N ASP A 411 20.66 -0.37 21.57
CA ASP A 411 19.43 0.45 21.60
C ASP A 411 18.30 -0.22 20.76
N HIS A 412 18.52 -1.45 20.25
CA HIS A 412 17.57 -2.22 19.43
C HIS A 412 17.88 -3.75 19.41
N ASP A 413 18.43 -4.30 20.48
CA ASP A 413 18.75 -5.73 20.61
C ASP A 413 17.67 -6.54 21.35
N SER A 414 16.60 -5.86 21.79
CA SER A 414 15.38 -6.46 22.31
C SER A 414 14.15 -6.16 21.45
N GLU A 415 13.13 -7.02 21.58
CA GLU A 415 11.88 -6.83 20.83
C GLU A 415 11.14 -5.57 21.27
N MET A 416 11.14 -5.26 22.57
CA MET A 416 10.48 -4.08 23.14
C MET A 416 11.06 -2.77 22.60
N GLU A 417 12.37 -2.71 22.41
CA GLU A 417 13.02 -1.53 21.82
C GLU A 417 12.66 -1.36 20.35
N LEU A 418 12.64 -2.47 19.57
CA LEU A 418 12.20 -2.45 18.18
C LEU A 418 10.73 -2.06 18.05
N GLU A 419 9.84 -2.60 18.89
CA GLU A 419 8.44 -2.18 19.00
C GLU A 419 8.39 -0.65 19.23
N GLY A 420 9.08 -0.13 20.25
CA GLY A 420 9.08 1.31 20.55
C GLY A 420 9.65 2.21 19.43
N ILE A 421 10.63 1.73 18.66
CA ILE A 421 11.13 2.44 17.48
C ILE A 421 10.08 2.44 16.36
N ILE A 422 9.44 1.30 16.10
CA ILE A 422 8.38 1.16 15.11
C ILE A 422 7.21 2.09 15.47
N GLU A 423 6.75 2.06 16.72
CA GLU A 423 5.62 2.85 17.19
C GLU A 423 5.85 4.35 17.01
N LYS A 424 7.04 4.82 17.41
CA LYS A 424 7.45 6.20 17.14
C LYS A 424 7.49 6.47 15.65
N ALA A 425 8.05 5.57 14.84
CA ALA A 425 8.21 5.80 13.43
C ALA A 425 6.87 5.90 12.67
N VAL A 426 5.89 5.06 12.99
CA VAL A 426 4.58 5.05 12.31
C VAL A 426 3.49 5.85 13.01
N GLU A 427 3.77 6.36 14.22
CA GLU A 427 2.82 7.10 15.08
C GLU A 427 1.59 6.28 15.46
N GLN A 428 1.80 4.99 15.72
CA GLN A 428 0.76 4.04 16.12
C GLN A 428 1.36 3.02 17.10
N GLU A 429 0.61 2.65 18.13
CA GLU A 429 1.07 1.73 19.17
C GLU A 429 0.77 0.27 18.83
N PHE A 430 1.59 -0.66 19.32
CA PHE A 430 1.19 -2.06 19.43
C PHE A 430 0.04 -2.18 20.41
N THR A 431 -0.85 -3.10 20.13
CA THR A 431 -1.96 -3.43 21.03
C THR A 431 -1.79 -4.86 21.52
N HIS A 432 -2.14 -5.08 22.78
CA HIS A 432 -2.17 -6.40 23.40
C HIS A 432 -3.62 -6.88 23.52
N ALA A 433 -3.82 -8.07 24.09
CA ALA A 433 -5.14 -8.67 24.28
C ALA A 433 -5.85 -9.01 22.95
N ASN A 434 -5.10 -9.45 21.93
CA ASN A 434 -5.65 -9.85 20.63
C ASN A 434 -5.71 -11.38 20.47
N ASP A 435 -6.65 -11.84 19.65
CA ASP A 435 -6.77 -13.23 19.20
C ASP A 435 -6.48 -13.32 17.70
N VAL A 436 -5.54 -14.17 17.31
CA VAL A 436 -4.98 -14.21 15.95
C VAL A 436 -4.88 -15.66 15.47
N HIS A 437 -5.33 -15.93 14.25
CA HIS A 437 -5.29 -17.25 13.62
C HIS A 437 -4.74 -17.17 12.20
N TYR A 438 -3.86 -18.11 11.84
CA TYR A 438 -3.20 -18.16 10.53
C TYR A 438 -3.93 -19.12 9.58
N VAL A 439 -4.44 -18.58 8.49
CA VAL A 439 -5.45 -19.19 7.65
C VAL A 439 -4.90 -19.45 6.25
N ILE A 440 -5.10 -20.66 5.73
CA ILE A 440 -4.76 -21.02 4.36
C ILE A 440 -5.74 -20.41 3.36
N ASN A 441 -5.31 -20.28 2.11
CA ASN A 441 -6.09 -19.68 1.03
C ASN A 441 -7.52 -20.25 0.92
N GLU A 442 -7.68 -21.56 0.98
CA GLU A 442 -8.94 -22.27 0.76
C GLU A 442 -10.05 -21.85 1.72
N LEU A 443 -9.70 -21.28 2.88
CA LEU A 443 -10.64 -20.85 3.91
C LEU A 443 -11.00 -19.36 3.82
N PHE A 444 -10.41 -18.58 2.91
CA PHE A 444 -10.75 -17.17 2.76
C PHE A 444 -12.22 -16.96 2.35
N GLN A 445 -12.70 -17.61 1.27
CA GLN A 445 -14.07 -17.41 0.78
C GLN A 445 -15.13 -17.85 1.81
N PRO A 446 -15.00 -19.02 2.47
CA PRO A 446 -15.94 -19.42 3.53
C PRO A 446 -15.90 -18.50 4.75
N GLU A 447 -14.73 -17.99 5.15
CA GLU A 447 -14.63 -17.05 6.27
C GLU A 447 -15.25 -15.69 5.92
N LEU A 448 -15.07 -15.21 4.69
CA LEU A 448 -15.75 -14.01 4.21
C LEU A 448 -17.27 -14.17 4.28
N GLU A 449 -17.80 -15.29 3.80
CA GLU A 449 -19.23 -15.61 3.90
C GLU A 449 -19.69 -15.63 5.37
N ARG A 450 -18.96 -16.31 6.26
CA ARG A 450 -19.26 -16.37 7.70
C ARG A 450 -19.30 -14.97 8.32
N MET A 451 -18.36 -14.08 7.97
CA MET A 451 -18.28 -12.71 8.47
C MET A 451 -19.48 -11.87 8.01
N ILE A 452 -19.92 -12.02 6.76
CA ILE A 452 -21.09 -11.32 6.20
C ILE A 452 -22.37 -11.71 6.96
N HIS A 453 -22.54 -13.01 7.26
CA HIS A 453 -23.69 -13.51 8.02
C HIS A 453 -23.65 -13.11 9.50
N ALA A 454 -22.44 -13.11 10.09
CA ALA A 454 -22.21 -12.78 11.49
C ALA A 454 -22.45 -11.30 11.82
N ALA A 455 -22.33 -10.39 10.85
CA ALA A 455 -22.48 -8.96 11.06
C ALA A 455 -23.86 -8.58 11.66
N GLU A 456 -23.83 -7.80 12.73
CA GLU A 456 -24.99 -7.29 13.46
C GLU A 456 -25.19 -5.79 13.23
N ASP A 457 -24.11 -5.02 13.20
CA ASP A 457 -24.12 -3.56 13.01
C ASP A 457 -23.61 -3.20 11.60
N TYR A 458 -22.50 -3.78 11.16
CA TYR A 458 -21.95 -3.53 9.82
C TYR A 458 -20.89 -4.55 9.37
N HIS A 459 -20.68 -4.60 8.06
CA HIS A 459 -19.58 -5.34 7.43
C HIS A 459 -18.92 -4.47 6.35
N VAL A 460 -17.59 -4.52 6.26
CA VAL A 460 -16.79 -3.87 5.22
C VAL A 460 -15.99 -4.93 4.47
N LEU A 461 -16.15 -4.99 3.15
CA LEU A 461 -15.23 -5.66 2.25
C LEU A 461 -14.37 -4.61 1.54
N TRP A 462 -13.07 -4.62 1.79
CA TRP A 462 -12.10 -3.77 1.11
C TRP A 462 -11.22 -4.63 0.23
N ILE A 463 -11.39 -4.51 -1.08
CA ILE A 463 -10.75 -5.42 -2.02
C ILE A 463 -10.45 -4.72 -3.33
N HIS A 464 -9.43 -5.20 -4.05
CA HIS A 464 -9.07 -4.68 -5.36
C HIS A 464 -9.53 -5.57 -6.53
N ASP A 465 -10.00 -6.80 -6.24
CA ASP A 465 -10.49 -7.75 -7.24
C ASP A 465 -11.79 -8.40 -6.75
N PHE A 466 -12.88 -8.11 -7.45
CA PHE A 466 -14.19 -8.77 -7.35
C PHE A 466 -14.64 -9.10 -8.76
N ARG A 467 -14.55 -10.38 -9.16
CA ARG A 467 -14.68 -10.76 -10.57
C ARG A 467 -16.12 -10.83 -11.05
N GLY A 468 -16.41 -10.11 -12.13
CA GLY A 468 -17.61 -10.32 -12.91
C GLY A 468 -17.51 -11.53 -13.86
N ARG A 469 -16.31 -11.79 -14.38
CA ARG A 469 -16.08 -12.85 -15.38
C ARG A 469 -14.77 -13.62 -15.12
N ASP A 470 -14.80 -14.91 -15.45
CA ASP A 470 -13.66 -15.83 -15.39
C ASP A 470 -12.63 -15.54 -16.52
N SER A 471 -11.61 -16.39 -16.64
CA SER A 471 -10.61 -16.28 -17.71
C SER A 471 -11.13 -16.61 -19.11
N GLU A 472 -12.22 -17.35 -19.22
CA GLU A 472 -12.88 -17.70 -20.50
C GLU A 472 -13.88 -16.62 -20.95
N GLY A 473 -14.19 -15.68 -20.06
CA GLY A 473 -15.17 -14.63 -20.28
C GLY A 473 -16.59 -15.01 -19.88
N ASN A 474 -16.81 -16.16 -19.22
CA ASN A 474 -18.09 -16.54 -18.63
C ASN A 474 -18.30 -15.81 -17.29
N PRO A 475 -19.55 -15.73 -16.76
CA PRO A 475 -19.79 -15.20 -15.42
C PRO A 475 -19.03 -16.01 -14.35
N ASP A 476 -18.34 -15.33 -13.44
CA ASP A 476 -17.51 -15.97 -12.40
C ASP A 476 -18.37 -16.61 -11.30
N GLU A 477 -18.17 -17.91 -11.05
CA GLU A 477 -18.94 -18.74 -10.12
C GLU A 477 -18.71 -18.35 -8.65
N VAL A 478 -17.48 -18.08 -8.24
CA VAL A 478 -17.16 -17.72 -6.85
C VAL A 478 -17.81 -16.40 -6.48
N SER A 479 -17.73 -15.42 -7.36
CA SER A 479 -18.34 -14.11 -7.14
C SER A 479 -19.87 -14.17 -7.20
N TYR A 480 -20.43 -15.02 -8.06
CA TYR A 480 -21.85 -15.36 -8.04
C TYR A 480 -22.28 -15.95 -6.69
N ARG A 481 -21.54 -16.94 -6.17
CA ARG A 481 -21.80 -17.56 -4.86
C ARG A 481 -21.70 -16.55 -3.72
N GLN A 482 -20.67 -15.69 -3.69
CA GLN A 482 -20.55 -14.62 -2.69
C GLN A 482 -21.72 -13.61 -2.78
N THR A 483 -22.19 -13.33 -3.99
CA THR A 483 -23.34 -12.45 -4.20
C THR A 483 -24.61 -13.07 -3.63
N ILE A 484 -24.89 -14.33 -3.95
CA ILE A 484 -26.17 -14.99 -3.59
C ILE A 484 -26.14 -15.63 -2.20
N ASN A 485 -25.19 -16.53 -1.94
CA ASN A 485 -25.13 -17.31 -0.69
C ASN A 485 -24.67 -16.46 0.50
N SER A 486 -23.89 -15.40 0.25
CA SER A 486 -23.40 -14.53 1.31
C SER A 486 -24.29 -13.29 1.45
N TYR A 487 -24.22 -12.33 0.53
CA TYR A 487 -24.92 -11.05 0.70
C TYR A 487 -26.45 -11.17 0.61
N PHE A 488 -27.02 -11.80 -0.43
CA PHE A 488 -28.48 -11.92 -0.54
C PHE A 488 -29.08 -12.69 0.62
N HIS A 489 -28.50 -13.84 0.94
CA HIS A 489 -28.99 -14.65 2.05
C HIS A 489 -28.88 -13.89 3.40
N ALA A 490 -27.80 -13.13 3.62
CA ALA A 490 -27.69 -12.26 4.79
C ALA A 490 -28.77 -11.18 4.80
N LEU A 491 -28.99 -10.46 3.69
CA LEU A 491 -30.05 -9.44 3.58
C LEU A 491 -31.44 -10.03 3.89
N ILE A 492 -31.78 -11.18 3.30
CA ILE A 492 -33.06 -11.87 3.54
C ILE A 492 -33.20 -12.25 5.01
N SER A 493 -32.17 -12.86 5.59
CA SER A 493 -32.17 -13.28 6.99
C SER A 493 -32.36 -12.10 7.95
N LYS A 494 -31.64 -11.00 7.73
CA LYS A 494 -31.71 -9.80 8.58
C LYS A 494 -33.04 -9.06 8.42
N VAL A 495 -33.61 -9.01 7.21
CA VAL A 495 -34.97 -8.50 6.99
C VAL A 495 -36.00 -9.32 7.75
N LYS A 496 -35.93 -10.66 7.69
CA LYS A 496 -36.84 -11.54 8.45
C LYS A 496 -36.69 -11.36 9.96
N ALA A 497 -35.50 -11.02 10.44
CA ALA A 497 -35.25 -10.77 11.85
C ALA A 497 -35.64 -9.35 12.32
N TYR A 498 -35.86 -8.40 11.39
CA TYR A 498 -36.05 -6.98 11.70
C TYR A 498 -37.23 -6.72 12.65
N ASP A 499 -38.33 -7.46 12.53
CA ASP A 499 -39.49 -7.32 13.44
C ASP A 499 -39.15 -7.61 14.91
N THR A 500 -38.11 -8.40 15.17
CA THR A 500 -37.65 -8.73 16.52
C THR A 500 -36.48 -7.85 16.96
N THR A 501 -35.55 -7.55 16.06
CA THR A 501 -34.30 -6.87 16.41
C THR A 501 -34.38 -5.36 16.25
N GLY A 502 -35.25 -4.85 15.36
CA GLY A 502 -35.26 -3.46 14.91
C GLY A 502 -33.97 -3.01 14.22
N LYS A 503 -33.11 -3.96 13.79
CA LYS A 503 -31.76 -3.68 13.31
C LYS A 503 -31.50 -4.31 11.96
N MET A 504 -30.84 -3.55 11.09
CA MET A 504 -30.29 -4.01 9.83
C MET A 504 -28.79 -3.67 9.76
N PRO A 505 -27.90 -4.65 9.55
CA PRO A 505 -26.48 -4.37 9.38
C PRO A 505 -26.21 -3.55 8.11
N THR A 506 -25.25 -2.63 8.18
CA THR A 506 -24.79 -1.89 7.00
C THR A 506 -23.68 -2.65 6.28
N TYR A 507 -23.94 -3.11 5.05
CA TYR A 507 -22.93 -3.78 4.22
C TYR A 507 -22.23 -2.76 3.32
N MET A 508 -20.90 -2.68 3.37
CA MET A 508 -20.07 -1.74 2.61
C MET A 508 -19.02 -2.49 1.79
N LEU A 509 -18.80 -2.04 0.55
CA LEU A 509 -17.77 -2.60 -0.33
C LEU A 509 -16.92 -1.48 -0.94
N PHE A 510 -15.62 -1.49 -0.68
CA PHE A 510 -14.64 -0.56 -1.23
C PHE A 510 -13.78 -1.26 -2.28
N LEU A 511 -13.76 -0.72 -3.50
CA LEU A 511 -13.04 -1.26 -4.64
C LEU A 511 -12.51 -0.13 -5.51
N ASP A 512 -11.22 -0.12 -5.86
CA ASP A 512 -10.72 0.91 -6.77
C ASP A 512 -11.27 0.74 -8.20
N GLN A 513 -11.42 1.84 -8.94
CA GLN A 513 -11.99 1.77 -10.28
C GLN A 513 -11.18 0.89 -11.25
N ASN A 514 -9.86 0.79 -11.07
CA ASN A 514 -9.04 0.02 -11.99
C ASN A 514 -9.35 -1.49 -11.84
N GLY A 515 -9.44 -1.99 -10.61
CA GLY A 515 -9.95 -3.33 -10.31
C GLY A 515 -11.36 -3.55 -10.84
N PHE A 516 -12.27 -2.61 -10.56
CA PHE A 516 -13.66 -2.66 -11.03
C PHE A 516 -13.80 -2.84 -12.55
N GLU A 517 -13.02 -2.09 -13.34
CA GLU A 517 -13.09 -2.10 -14.82
C GLU A 517 -12.37 -3.30 -15.44
N ILE A 518 -11.22 -3.71 -14.89
CA ILE A 518 -10.47 -4.88 -15.36
C ILE A 518 -11.28 -6.14 -15.17
N HIS A 519 -11.82 -6.33 -13.97
CA HIS A 519 -12.49 -7.57 -13.58
C HIS A 519 -13.98 -7.60 -13.93
N LYS A 520 -14.51 -6.56 -14.59
CA LYS A 520 -15.92 -6.45 -15.00
C LYS A 520 -16.89 -6.58 -13.82
N ALA A 521 -16.49 -6.08 -12.64
CA ALA A 521 -17.19 -6.23 -11.37
C ALA A 521 -18.64 -5.68 -11.40
N ARG A 522 -18.94 -4.74 -12.31
CA ARG A 522 -20.28 -4.18 -12.50
C ARG A 522 -21.38 -5.23 -12.61
N LEU A 523 -21.11 -6.40 -13.20
CA LEU A 523 -22.11 -7.47 -13.38
C LEU A 523 -22.79 -7.85 -12.05
N TRP A 524 -22.00 -8.07 -11.00
CA TRP A 524 -22.51 -8.49 -9.70
C TRP A 524 -22.77 -7.31 -8.76
N LEU A 525 -21.92 -6.29 -8.80
CA LEU A 525 -22.04 -5.14 -7.90
C LEU A 525 -23.27 -4.28 -8.19
N ALA A 526 -23.76 -4.24 -9.44
CA ALA A 526 -25.03 -3.57 -9.76
C ALA A 526 -26.23 -4.27 -9.12
N LEU A 527 -26.20 -5.61 -9.05
CA LEU A 527 -27.22 -6.38 -8.35
C LEU A 527 -27.17 -6.14 -6.83
N LEU A 528 -25.97 -6.02 -6.26
CA LEU A 528 -25.82 -5.74 -4.81
C LEU A 528 -26.20 -4.31 -4.42
N GLU A 529 -26.04 -3.31 -5.30
CA GLU A 529 -26.50 -1.92 -5.05
C GLU A 529 -28.02 -1.75 -5.19
N ASP A 530 -28.69 -2.60 -5.99
CA ASP A 530 -30.15 -2.62 -6.17
C ASP A 530 -30.67 -4.07 -6.14
N PRO A 531 -30.68 -4.72 -4.96
CA PRO A 531 -30.98 -6.14 -4.86
C PRO A 531 -32.46 -6.46 -5.11
N MET A 532 -33.36 -5.49 -4.99
CA MET A 532 -34.80 -5.70 -5.21
C MET A 532 -35.25 -5.40 -6.64
N GLY A 533 -34.52 -4.56 -7.39
CA GLY A 533 -34.95 -4.02 -8.68
C GLY A 533 -34.03 -4.32 -9.87
N HIS A 534 -32.77 -4.69 -9.65
CA HIS A 534 -31.82 -4.88 -10.75
C HIS A 534 -32.08 -6.18 -11.52
N GLU A 535 -32.13 -6.09 -12.86
CA GLU A 535 -32.22 -7.24 -13.75
C GLU A 535 -30.85 -7.57 -14.36
N ILE A 536 -30.45 -8.84 -14.26
CA ILE A 536 -29.23 -9.36 -14.91
C ILE A 536 -29.60 -10.12 -16.19
N GLY A 537 -28.82 -9.91 -17.25
CA GLY A 537 -28.81 -10.74 -18.45
C GLY A 537 -27.49 -11.49 -18.62
N LEU A 538 -27.54 -12.81 -18.56
CA LEU A 538 -26.45 -13.76 -18.79
C LEU A 538 -26.65 -14.50 -20.12
N SER A 539 -25.63 -15.27 -20.52
CA SER A 539 -25.75 -16.11 -21.73
C SER A 539 -26.69 -17.29 -21.50
N ARG A 540 -27.10 -17.95 -22.59
CA ARG A 540 -28.07 -19.06 -22.58
C ARG A 540 -27.71 -20.19 -21.60
N GLU A 541 -26.42 -20.45 -21.41
CA GLU A 541 -25.89 -21.49 -20.53
C GLU A 541 -26.13 -21.18 -19.04
N PHE A 542 -26.01 -19.92 -18.64
CA PHE A 542 -26.14 -19.46 -17.25
C PHE A 542 -27.54 -18.97 -16.89
N ARG A 543 -28.56 -19.25 -17.71
CA ARG A 543 -29.96 -18.83 -17.41
C ARG A 543 -30.51 -19.39 -16.11
N HIS A 544 -30.06 -20.58 -15.71
CA HIS A 544 -30.44 -21.15 -14.43
C HIS A 544 -29.92 -20.32 -13.23
N TRP A 545 -28.79 -19.62 -13.37
CA TRP A 545 -28.33 -18.65 -12.36
C TRP A 545 -29.21 -17.39 -12.34
N GLU A 546 -29.66 -16.88 -13.49
CA GLU A 546 -30.63 -15.78 -13.53
C GLU A 546 -31.96 -16.15 -12.85
N GLU A 547 -32.44 -17.38 -13.05
CA GLU A 547 -33.64 -17.89 -12.39
C GLU A 547 -33.44 -17.97 -10.88
N ALA A 548 -32.29 -18.46 -10.41
CA ALA A 548 -31.94 -18.48 -8.98
C ALA A 548 -31.82 -17.06 -8.38
N ILE A 549 -31.24 -16.11 -9.12
CA ILE A 549 -31.19 -14.69 -8.73
C ILE A 549 -32.61 -14.15 -8.58
N ARG A 550 -33.46 -14.32 -9.61
CA ARG A 550 -34.86 -13.85 -9.57
C ARG A 550 -35.63 -14.43 -8.40
N ALA A 551 -35.47 -15.73 -8.13
CA ALA A 551 -36.07 -16.38 -6.96
C ALA A 551 -35.61 -15.74 -5.64
N SER A 552 -34.32 -15.46 -5.50
CA SER A 552 -33.75 -14.79 -4.31
C SER A 552 -34.26 -13.35 -4.16
N GLN A 553 -34.41 -12.61 -5.27
CA GLN A 553 -35.00 -11.26 -5.27
C GLN A 553 -36.49 -11.28 -4.90
N GLU A 554 -37.24 -12.29 -5.36
CA GLU A 554 -38.64 -12.50 -4.97
C GLU A 554 -38.75 -12.83 -3.48
N GLU A 555 -37.88 -13.69 -2.96
CA GLU A 555 -37.83 -13.99 -1.53
C GLU A 555 -37.51 -12.74 -0.69
N LEU A 556 -36.51 -11.96 -1.10
CA LEU A 556 -36.17 -10.70 -0.43
C LEU A 556 -37.36 -9.73 -0.43
N ARG A 557 -38.00 -9.52 -1.59
CA ARG A 557 -39.18 -8.66 -1.69
C ARG A 557 -40.34 -9.17 -0.82
N ALA A 558 -40.55 -10.48 -0.77
CA ALA A 558 -41.56 -11.09 0.08
C ALA A 558 -41.24 -10.90 1.58
N ALA A 559 -39.99 -11.11 2.00
CA ALA A 559 -39.56 -10.87 3.37
C ALA A 559 -39.77 -9.40 3.78
N VAL A 560 -39.41 -8.46 2.90
CA VAL A 560 -39.64 -7.03 3.12
C VAL A 560 -41.12 -6.72 3.26
N ALA A 561 -41.97 -7.28 2.39
CA ALA A 561 -43.42 -7.05 2.43
C ALA A 561 -44.09 -7.66 3.68
N GLN A 562 -43.52 -8.74 4.23
CA GLN A 562 -44.03 -9.44 5.40
C GLN A 562 -43.59 -8.82 6.73
N SER A 563 -42.47 -8.10 6.77
CA SER A 563 -41.99 -7.45 8.00
C SER A 563 -42.84 -6.23 8.36
N GLU A 564 -43.65 -6.35 9.42
CA GLU A 564 -44.57 -5.28 9.82
C GLU A 564 -43.84 -4.03 10.33
N ALA A 565 -42.76 -4.22 11.09
CA ALA A 565 -41.96 -3.13 11.64
C ALA A 565 -41.22 -2.38 10.53
N LEU A 566 -40.59 -3.11 9.60
CA LEU A 566 -39.89 -2.51 8.47
C LEU A 566 -40.83 -1.76 7.54
N GLN A 567 -42.05 -2.28 7.31
CA GLN A 567 -43.07 -1.58 6.54
C GLN A 567 -43.58 -0.33 7.28
N ALA A 568 -43.65 -0.35 8.61
CA ALA A 568 -43.99 0.83 9.40
C ALA A 568 -42.92 1.91 9.30
N ASP A 569 -41.65 1.54 9.41
CA ASP A 569 -40.53 2.45 9.26
C ASP A 569 -40.43 2.99 7.82
N ALA A 570 -40.65 2.15 6.81
CA ALA A 570 -40.69 2.59 5.41
C ALA A 570 -41.82 3.59 5.14
N ARG A 571 -42.97 3.49 5.83
CA ARG A 571 -44.03 4.52 5.78
C ARG A 571 -43.63 5.82 6.47
N ARG A 572 -42.79 5.75 7.52
CA ARG A 572 -42.29 6.90 8.28
C ARG A 572 -41.19 7.64 7.53
N PHE A 573 -40.23 6.92 6.97
CA PHE A 573 -39.00 7.46 6.38
C PHE A 573 -39.00 7.49 4.85
N GLY A 574 -39.92 6.78 4.20
CA GLY A 574 -40.09 6.76 2.76
C GLY A 574 -39.39 5.61 2.05
N ARG A 575 -39.67 5.46 0.74
CA ARG A 575 -39.15 4.35 -0.07
C ARG A 575 -37.64 4.43 -0.29
N GLU A 576 -37.10 5.63 -0.49
CA GLU A 576 -35.65 5.83 -0.67
C GLU A 576 -34.84 5.38 0.55
N TRP A 577 -35.38 5.56 1.76
CA TRP A 577 -34.77 5.05 2.99
C TRP A 577 -34.73 3.51 2.99
N LEU A 578 -35.83 2.86 2.62
CA LEU A 578 -35.90 1.40 2.56
C LEU A 578 -34.91 0.82 1.53
N ASP A 579 -34.86 1.40 0.33
CA ASP A 579 -33.92 0.99 -0.71
C ASP A 579 -32.46 1.31 -0.32
N ASN A 580 -32.24 2.33 0.51
CA ASN A 580 -30.93 2.63 1.08
C ASN A 580 -30.50 1.63 2.15
N LEU A 581 -31.44 1.15 2.97
CA LEU A 581 -31.21 0.21 4.06
C LEU A 581 -30.94 -1.22 3.55
N ILE A 582 -31.60 -1.64 2.47
CA ILE A 582 -31.55 -3.01 1.94
C ILE A 582 -30.69 -3.05 0.67
N LYS A 583 -29.38 -2.94 0.84
CA LYS A 583 -28.39 -3.13 -0.22
C LYS A 583 -26.98 -3.28 0.35
N VAL A 584 -26.02 -3.52 -0.54
CA VAL A 584 -24.61 -3.31 -0.26
C VAL A 584 -24.20 -1.93 -0.79
N HIS A 585 -23.61 -1.12 0.06
CA HIS A 585 -23.08 0.20 -0.27
C HIS A 585 -21.75 0.07 -1.00
N VAL A 586 -21.81 -0.02 -2.33
CA VAL A 586 -20.62 -0.08 -3.19
C VAL A 586 -20.03 1.32 -3.36
N SER A 587 -18.77 1.48 -2.99
CA SER A 587 -18.02 2.71 -3.23
C SER A 587 -16.81 2.41 -4.11
N VAL A 588 -16.91 2.76 -5.39
CA VAL A 588 -15.78 2.62 -6.30
C VAL A 588 -14.82 3.79 -6.10
N THR A 589 -13.72 3.52 -5.39
CA THR A 589 -12.75 4.53 -4.95
C THR A 589 -11.76 4.88 -6.07
N ASN A 590 -11.05 5.99 -5.88
CA ASN A 590 -10.09 6.54 -6.83
C ASN A 590 -10.62 6.67 -8.27
N PRO A 591 -11.89 7.10 -8.48
CA PRO A 591 -12.53 7.09 -9.79
C PRO A 591 -11.72 7.90 -10.80
N SER A 592 -11.69 7.42 -12.05
CA SER A 592 -10.99 8.03 -13.17
C SER A 592 -11.30 9.51 -13.28
N ASP A 593 -10.27 10.31 -13.02
CA ASP A 593 -10.35 11.76 -13.06
C ASP A 593 -9.07 12.30 -13.71
N LEU A 594 -9.22 12.61 -14.99
CA LEU A 594 -8.17 13.06 -15.89
C LEU A 594 -7.77 14.53 -15.65
N SER A 595 -8.40 15.20 -14.68
CA SER A 595 -7.99 16.52 -14.21
C SER A 595 -6.84 16.45 -13.20
N PHE A 596 -6.55 15.27 -12.64
CA PHE A 596 -5.36 15.01 -11.85
C PHE A 596 -4.29 14.36 -12.71
N ARG A 597 -3.16 15.05 -12.84
CA ARG A 597 -2.02 14.63 -13.63
C ARG A 597 -0.74 14.96 -12.89
N SER A 598 0.26 14.13 -13.07
CA SER A 598 1.58 14.35 -12.53
C SER A 598 2.64 13.94 -13.55
N ALA A 599 3.79 14.60 -13.48
CA ALA A 599 4.97 14.21 -14.25
C ALA A 599 5.78 13.10 -13.54
N ASP A 600 5.25 12.56 -12.45
CA ASP A 600 6.04 11.88 -11.44
C ASP A 600 6.01 10.34 -11.57
N PHE A 601 5.20 9.81 -12.49
CA PHE A 601 5.05 8.38 -12.74
C PHE A 601 5.87 7.87 -13.94
N PHE A 602 6.06 8.71 -14.96
CA PHE A 602 6.87 8.39 -16.15
C PHE A 602 7.83 9.53 -16.46
N ALA A 603 9.12 9.22 -16.47
CA ALA A 603 10.20 10.21 -16.53
C ALA A 603 10.14 11.18 -17.73
N TYR A 604 9.48 10.80 -18.84
CA TYR A 604 9.45 11.57 -20.09
C TYR A 604 8.05 12.01 -20.53
N LEU A 605 7.00 11.68 -19.76
CA LEU A 605 5.61 12.05 -20.08
C LEU A 605 5.03 12.89 -18.94
N PRO A 606 5.17 14.23 -18.99
CA PRO A 606 4.86 15.11 -17.85
C PRO A 606 3.37 15.35 -17.61
N PHE A 607 2.49 14.65 -18.32
CA PHE A 607 1.04 14.87 -18.31
C PHE A 607 0.24 13.59 -18.09
N ILE A 608 0.85 12.55 -17.53
CA ILE A 608 0.16 11.28 -17.29
C ILE A 608 -0.90 11.45 -16.19
N PRO A 609 -2.13 10.95 -16.40
CA PRO A 609 -3.14 10.94 -15.35
C PRO A 609 -2.76 10.09 -14.15
N ASP A 610 -3.17 10.55 -12.97
CA ASP A 610 -3.01 9.81 -11.70
C ASP A 610 -3.96 8.59 -11.61
N ASN A 611 -4.50 8.10 -12.73
CA ASN A 611 -5.45 6.98 -12.73
C ASN A 611 -4.77 5.61 -12.59
N LEU A 612 -3.44 5.57 -12.50
CA LEU A 612 -2.66 4.34 -12.29
C LEU A 612 -2.57 3.91 -10.82
N LEU A 613 -3.00 4.79 -9.92
CA LEU A 613 -3.10 4.50 -8.50
C LEU A 613 -4.02 3.29 -8.27
N ARG A 614 -3.58 2.32 -7.45
CA ARG A 614 -4.43 1.23 -6.99
C ARG A 614 -4.71 1.32 -5.52
N ASP A 615 -5.81 0.71 -5.14
CA ASP A 615 -6.03 0.35 -3.76
C ASP A 615 -5.90 -1.17 -3.63
N HIS A 616 -4.66 -1.65 -3.45
CA HIS A 616 -4.31 -3.05 -3.33
C HIS A 616 -4.56 -3.61 -1.91
N ARG A 617 -5.35 -2.93 -1.07
CA ARG A 617 -5.79 -3.45 0.22
C ARG A 617 -6.82 -4.57 0.02
N LYS A 618 -6.68 -5.58 0.88
CA LYS A 618 -7.44 -6.83 0.84
C LYS A 618 -7.76 -7.23 2.27
N ILE A 619 -8.87 -6.69 2.77
CA ILE A 619 -9.30 -6.80 4.16
C ILE A 619 -10.81 -6.94 4.17
N ALA A 620 -11.34 -7.80 5.03
CA ALA A 620 -12.74 -7.70 5.45
C ALA A 620 -12.81 -7.54 6.97
N PHE A 621 -13.80 -6.82 7.46
CA PHE A 621 -14.06 -6.68 8.90
C PHE A 621 -15.53 -6.36 9.19
N TYR A 622 -15.99 -6.73 10.38
CA TYR A 622 -17.37 -6.53 10.81
C TYR A 622 -17.42 -6.17 12.29
N ASP A 623 -18.41 -5.34 12.65
CA ASP A 623 -18.79 -4.99 14.03
C ASP A 623 -17.67 -4.55 14.98
N VAL A 624 -16.54 -4.09 14.45
CA VAL A 624 -15.45 -3.55 15.25
C VAL A 624 -15.92 -2.27 15.94
N THR A 625 -15.64 -2.12 17.23
CA THR A 625 -16.10 -0.96 18.00
C THR A 625 -15.16 -0.62 19.15
N GLU A 626 -15.08 0.65 19.49
CA GLU A 626 -14.37 1.18 20.66
C GLU A 626 -15.09 0.84 21.97
N LEU A 627 -16.36 0.41 21.90
CA LEU A 627 -17.18 0.11 23.07
C LEU A 627 -16.91 -1.28 23.67
N ASP A 628 -16.45 -2.23 22.84
CA ASP A 628 -16.17 -3.60 23.25
C ASP A 628 -15.01 -4.17 22.42
N PRO A 629 -13.81 -4.34 23.03
CA PRO A 629 -12.64 -4.88 22.34
C PRO A 629 -12.81 -6.34 21.88
N ALA A 630 -13.80 -7.07 22.43
CA ALA A 630 -14.07 -8.45 22.05
C ALA A 630 -14.98 -8.56 20.81
N LYS A 631 -15.71 -7.49 20.46
CA LYS A 631 -16.74 -7.52 19.42
C LYS A 631 -16.13 -7.49 18.02
N GLY A 632 -16.75 -8.26 17.13
CA GLY A 632 -16.39 -8.29 15.72
C GLY A 632 -15.10 -9.07 15.43
N GLY A 633 -14.58 -8.87 14.22
CA GLY A 633 -13.35 -9.48 13.75
C GLY A 633 -12.96 -9.00 12.36
N ALA A 634 -11.74 -9.33 11.95
CA ALA A 634 -11.21 -8.99 10.63
C ALA A 634 -10.41 -10.14 10.02
N ILE A 635 -10.29 -10.14 8.70
CA ILE A 635 -9.37 -10.97 7.94
C ILE A 635 -8.48 -10.09 7.07
N PHE A 636 -7.16 -10.27 7.18
CA PHE A 636 -6.15 -9.67 6.31
C PHE A 636 -5.65 -10.73 5.36
N THR A 637 -5.60 -10.44 4.05
CA THR A 637 -5.29 -11.47 3.05
C THR A 637 -4.53 -10.90 1.85
N GLY A 638 -3.89 -11.78 1.07
CA GLY A 638 -3.46 -11.48 -0.30
C GLY A 638 -4.50 -11.86 -1.37
N MET A 639 -5.65 -12.43 -1.00
CA MET A 639 -6.67 -12.94 -1.94
C MET A 639 -7.74 -11.92 -2.36
N GLY A 640 -8.31 -12.14 -3.55
CA GLY A 640 -9.49 -11.44 -4.06
C GLY A 640 -10.76 -12.30 -4.04
N VAL A 641 -11.85 -11.81 -4.62
CA VAL A 641 -13.09 -12.60 -4.83
C VAL A 641 -13.18 -12.99 -6.30
N GLY A 642 -12.99 -14.28 -6.59
CA GLY A 642 -13.03 -14.84 -7.94
C GLY A 642 -12.51 -16.27 -8.00
N GLU A 643 -12.86 -17.00 -9.07
CA GLU A 643 -12.50 -18.41 -9.26
C GLU A 643 -11.00 -18.66 -9.26
N HIS A 644 -10.21 -17.77 -9.85
CA HIS A 644 -8.76 -17.96 -9.94
C HIS A 644 -8.08 -17.94 -8.57
N TYR A 645 -8.70 -17.37 -7.54
CA TYR A 645 -8.18 -17.43 -6.16
C TYR A 645 -8.58 -18.71 -5.43
N VAL A 646 -9.57 -19.44 -5.96
CA VAL A 646 -10.20 -20.56 -5.28
C VAL A 646 -9.65 -21.85 -5.86
N GLY A 647 -8.68 -22.40 -5.14
CA GLY A 647 -8.05 -23.65 -5.49
C GLY A 647 -6.64 -23.73 -4.93
N PRO A 648 -6.01 -24.90 -5.00
CA PRO A 648 -4.67 -25.13 -4.48
C PRO A 648 -3.57 -24.47 -5.32
N ALA A 649 -3.96 -23.77 -6.38
CA ALA A 649 -3.07 -23.08 -7.30
C ALA A 649 -2.40 -21.85 -6.70
N TRP A 650 -2.89 -21.29 -5.59
CA TRP A 650 -2.27 -20.12 -4.96
C TRP A 650 -1.76 -20.47 -3.57
N ASP A 651 -0.44 -20.45 -3.41
CA ASP A 651 0.20 -20.46 -2.10
C ASP A 651 0.21 -19.04 -1.54
N ASP A 652 -0.89 -18.71 -0.85
CA ASP A 652 -1.08 -17.46 -0.11
C ASP A 652 -1.66 -17.72 1.28
N ARG A 653 -1.63 -16.72 2.16
CA ARG A 653 -2.00 -16.82 3.56
C ARG A 653 -2.75 -15.60 4.04
N SER A 654 -3.68 -15.86 4.95
CA SER A 654 -4.49 -14.84 5.59
C SER A 654 -4.32 -14.89 7.10
N VAL A 655 -4.64 -13.80 7.77
CA VAL A 655 -4.73 -13.73 9.23
C VAL A 655 -6.14 -13.31 9.62
N LEU A 656 -6.82 -14.16 10.39
CA LEU A 656 -8.01 -13.77 11.14
C LEU A 656 -7.56 -13.12 12.44
N ALA A 657 -8.18 -12.00 12.79
CA ALA A 657 -7.88 -11.26 14.00
C ALA A 657 -9.17 -10.84 14.72
N ARG A 658 -9.09 -10.74 16.05
CA ARG A 658 -10.04 -10.10 16.96
C ARG A 658 -9.26 -9.38 18.06
N GLY A 659 -9.87 -8.40 18.70
CA GLY A 659 -9.23 -7.61 19.76
C GLY A 659 -9.10 -6.13 19.42
N PRO A 660 -8.53 -5.34 20.35
CA PRO A 660 -8.44 -3.89 20.25
C PRO A 660 -7.62 -3.40 19.04
N VAL A 661 -6.73 -4.23 18.47
CA VAL A 661 -5.93 -3.87 17.27
C VAL A 661 -6.82 -3.43 16.10
N LEU A 662 -8.03 -3.96 16.01
CA LEU A 662 -8.91 -3.77 14.88
C LEU A 662 -9.58 -2.40 14.84
N VAL A 663 -9.66 -1.69 15.98
CA VAL A 663 -10.31 -0.36 16.04
C VAL A 663 -9.72 0.59 15.01
N ALA A 664 -8.40 0.51 14.79
CA ALA A 664 -7.70 1.33 13.79
C ALA A 664 -8.17 1.08 12.34
N LEU A 665 -8.84 -0.03 12.02
CA LEU A 665 -9.46 -0.25 10.71
C LEU A 665 -10.62 0.72 10.46
N LYS A 666 -11.36 1.13 11.50
CA LYS A 666 -12.40 2.15 11.37
C LYS A 666 -11.80 3.50 10.96
N ASP A 667 -10.67 3.86 11.58
CA ASP A 667 -9.95 5.08 11.23
C ASP A 667 -9.42 5.03 9.79
N ALA A 668 -8.81 3.91 9.39
CA ALA A 668 -8.34 3.71 8.03
C ALA A 668 -9.45 3.77 6.96
N ALA A 669 -10.62 3.19 7.25
CA ALA A 669 -11.79 3.27 6.37
C ALA A 669 -12.35 4.69 6.29
N ARG A 670 -12.36 5.43 7.41
CA ARG A 670 -12.75 6.83 7.45
C ARG A 670 -11.80 7.70 6.64
N ASP A 671 -10.50 7.50 6.80
CA ASP A 671 -9.46 8.23 6.07
C ASP A 671 -9.53 7.95 4.57
N LEU A 672 -9.85 6.71 4.16
CA LEU A 672 -10.17 6.43 2.76
C LEU A 672 -11.32 7.32 2.28
N LEU A 673 -12.48 7.31 2.94
CA LEU A 673 -13.64 8.09 2.48
C LEU A 673 -13.34 9.60 2.45
N LEU A 674 -12.66 10.13 3.47
CA LEU A 674 -12.19 11.52 3.50
C LEU A 674 -11.28 11.84 2.31
N SER A 675 -10.35 10.93 1.96
CA SER A 675 -9.50 11.08 0.78
C SER A 675 -10.29 11.08 -0.55
N GLN A 676 -11.49 10.50 -0.56
CA GLN A 676 -12.41 10.49 -1.70
C GLN A 676 -13.35 11.72 -1.76
N GLY A 677 -13.12 12.72 -0.89
CA GLY A 677 -13.85 13.98 -0.87
C GLY A 677 -15.13 13.98 -0.03
N TYR A 678 -15.27 13.02 0.91
CA TYR A 678 -16.32 13.05 1.91
C TYR A 678 -16.03 14.09 2.99
N ASN A 679 -17.10 14.63 3.58
CA ASN A 679 -17.07 15.36 4.85
C ASN A 679 -17.33 14.40 6.02
N LEU A 680 -16.91 14.77 7.23
CA LEU A 680 -17.13 13.95 8.44
C LEU A 680 -18.62 13.60 8.67
N SER A 681 -19.54 14.51 8.35
CA SER A 681 -20.99 14.27 8.46
C SER A 681 -21.54 13.28 7.45
N GLU A 682 -20.80 13.00 6.37
CA GLU A 682 -21.19 12.08 5.30
C GLU A 682 -20.64 10.67 5.54
N ILE A 683 -19.70 10.52 6.48
CA ILE A 683 -19.16 9.22 6.88
C ILE A 683 -20.28 8.38 7.54
N PRO A 684 -20.42 7.09 7.18
CA PRO A 684 -21.32 6.16 7.86
C PRO A 684 -21.17 6.20 9.38
N VAL A 685 -22.29 6.29 10.11
CA VAL A 685 -22.29 6.43 11.59
C VAL A 685 -21.48 5.32 12.25
N VAL A 686 -21.60 4.09 11.75
CA VAL A 686 -20.87 2.91 12.23
C VAL A 686 -19.33 3.02 12.12
N LEU A 687 -18.80 3.88 11.24
CA LEU A 687 -17.36 4.12 11.08
C LEU A 687 -16.87 5.39 11.81
N ARG A 688 -17.78 6.15 12.44
CA ARG A 688 -17.42 7.33 13.23
C ARG A 688 -16.77 6.89 14.55
N PRO A 689 -15.84 7.70 15.10
CA PRO A 689 -15.15 7.35 16.32
C PRO A 689 -16.13 7.39 17.51
N LEU A 690 -16.02 6.40 18.39
CA LEU A 690 -16.75 6.35 19.65
C LEU A 690 -15.76 6.49 20.82
N THR A 691 -16.24 7.03 21.94
CA THR A 691 -15.44 7.10 23.16
C THR A 691 -15.41 5.72 23.82
N LYS A 692 -14.21 5.23 24.12
CA LYS A 692 -14.03 3.99 24.89
C LYS A 692 -14.67 4.15 26.28
N PRO A 693 -15.33 3.11 26.82
CA PRO A 693 -15.92 3.16 28.16
C PRO A 693 -14.84 3.23 29.24
N ASP A 694 -15.20 3.73 30.43
CA ASP A 694 -14.26 3.91 31.55
C ASP A 694 -13.63 2.58 32.03
N ASN A 695 -14.30 1.45 31.83
CA ASN A 695 -13.83 0.11 32.20
C ASN A 695 -13.10 -0.63 31.06
N TYR A 696 -12.70 0.06 29.99
CA TYR A 696 -12.10 -0.60 28.81
C TYR A 696 -10.83 -1.40 29.17
N ASP A 697 -9.99 -0.88 30.06
CA ASP A 697 -8.76 -1.56 30.48
C ASP A 697 -9.06 -2.88 31.24
N ASP A 698 -10.11 -2.90 32.06
CA ASP A 698 -10.57 -4.13 32.72
C ASP A 698 -11.04 -5.17 31.69
N MET A 699 -11.73 -4.73 30.63
CA MET A 699 -12.15 -5.62 29.53
C MET A 699 -10.94 -6.23 28.80
N LEU A 700 -9.84 -5.48 28.64
CA LEU A 700 -8.61 -6.01 28.04
C LEU A 700 -7.97 -7.09 28.93
N LEU A 701 -7.95 -6.89 30.24
CA LEU A 701 -7.46 -7.90 31.19
C LEU A 701 -8.29 -9.18 31.12
N GLU A 702 -9.62 -9.08 31.08
CA GLU A 702 -10.51 -10.25 30.92
C GLU A 702 -10.24 -11.02 29.61
N LEU A 703 -9.89 -10.34 28.53
CA LEU A 703 -9.52 -10.98 27.27
C LEU A 703 -8.19 -11.73 27.38
N GLN A 704 -7.20 -11.15 28.07
CA GLN A 704 -5.94 -11.83 28.34
C GLN A 704 -6.15 -13.09 29.18
N GLU A 705 -7.01 -13.04 30.20
CA GLU A 705 -7.41 -14.21 30.99
C GLU A 705 -8.10 -15.30 30.15
N LYS A 706 -8.82 -14.91 29.09
CA LYS A 706 -9.40 -15.83 28.09
C LYS A 706 -8.38 -16.36 27.08
N GLY A 707 -7.11 -15.99 27.19
CA GLY A 707 -6.02 -16.46 26.33
C GLY A 707 -5.86 -15.67 25.03
N TRP A 708 -6.34 -14.43 24.98
CA TRP A 708 -6.05 -13.49 23.89
C TRP A 708 -4.71 -12.81 24.21
N LEU A 709 -3.62 -13.42 23.76
CA LEU A 709 -2.27 -13.04 24.20
C LEU A 709 -1.41 -12.45 23.08
N ALA A 710 -1.97 -12.26 21.88
CA ALA A 710 -1.21 -11.71 20.76
C ALA A 710 -0.94 -10.21 20.94
N SER A 711 0.31 -9.81 20.71
CA SER A 711 0.73 -8.42 20.49
C SER A 711 0.72 -8.15 18.99
N ALA A 712 -0.03 -7.14 18.56
CA ALA A 712 -0.14 -6.83 17.14
C ALA A 712 -0.33 -5.34 16.85
N MET A 713 0.12 -4.96 15.66
CA MET A 713 -0.09 -3.66 15.05
C MET A 713 -0.63 -3.86 13.65
N GLN A 714 -1.49 -2.96 13.18
CA GLN A 714 -1.99 -2.97 11.80
C GLN A 714 -1.79 -1.59 11.17
N VAL A 715 -1.14 -1.53 10.01
CA VAL A 715 -0.82 -0.28 9.32
C VAL A 715 -1.18 -0.34 7.84
N HIS A 716 -1.33 0.83 7.22
CA HIS A 716 -1.64 0.94 5.81
C HIS A 716 -0.67 1.86 5.05
N ASN A 717 -0.36 1.46 3.83
CA ASN A 717 0.05 2.40 2.80
C ASN A 717 -1.20 3.08 2.25
N THR A 718 -1.21 4.41 2.18
CA THR A 718 -2.29 5.18 1.55
C THR A 718 -2.08 5.21 0.03
N THR A 719 -3.15 5.07 -0.76
CA THR A 719 -3.08 5.19 -2.22
C THR A 719 -2.48 6.53 -2.67
N GLY A 720 -1.61 6.48 -3.68
CA GLY A 720 -0.95 7.61 -4.31
C GLY A 720 0.02 8.34 -3.41
N PHE A 721 -0.20 9.64 -3.21
CA PHE A 721 0.79 10.53 -2.63
C PHE A 721 0.78 10.58 -1.08
N GLY A 722 -0.05 9.76 -0.43
CA GLY A 722 -0.16 9.72 1.03
C GLY A 722 0.95 8.91 1.73
N PRO A 723 0.91 8.84 3.07
CA PRO A 723 1.85 8.07 3.90
C PRO A 723 1.96 6.59 3.51
N LYS A 724 3.13 6.00 3.82
CA LYS A 724 3.50 4.63 3.46
C LYS A 724 4.01 3.85 4.67
N ASN A 725 3.15 3.63 5.67
CA ASN A 725 3.57 3.11 6.97
C ASN A 725 4.14 1.68 6.89
N SER A 726 3.60 0.82 6.02
CA SER A 726 4.14 -0.53 5.80
C SER A 726 5.59 -0.49 5.30
N ASN A 727 5.95 0.51 4.49
CA ASN A 727 7.33 0.68 4.02
C ASN A 727 8.28 1.06 5.17
N ILE A 728 7.81 1.89 6.10
CA ILE A 728 8.62 2.33 7.25
C ILE A 728 8.95 1.13 8.13
N ILE A 729 7.97 0.28 8.43
CA ILE A 729 8.16 -0.95 9.21
C ILE A 729 9.16 -1.89 8.51
N LYS A 730 8.98 -2.17 7.21
CA LYS A 730 9.94 -2.98 6.44
C LYS A 730 11.35 -2.41 6.52
N ALA A 731 11.51 -1.10 6.30
CA ALA A 731 12.81 -0.46 6.35
C ALA A 731 13.44 -0.55 7.75
N ILE A 732 12.66 -0.44 8.83
CA ILE A 732 13.15 -0.63 10.20
C ILE A 732 13.62 -2.07 10.42
N LEU A 733 12.77 -3.07 10.14
CA LEU A 733 13.11 -4.47 10.35
C LEU A 733 14.30 -4.92 9.49
N TYR A 734 14.38 -4.49 8.24
CA TYR A 734 15.53 -4.82 7.39
C TYR A 734 16.83 -4.20 7.92
N ASN A 735 16.76 -3.03 8.57
CA ASN A 735 17.96 -2.32 9.00
C ASN A 735 18.38 -2.61 10.45
N LEU A 736 17.44 -2.87 11.35
CA LEU A 736 17.69 -2.94 12.79
C LEU A 736 17.60 -4.33 13.40
N MET A 737 17.16 -5.36 12.65
CA MET A 737 17.23 -6.73 13.17
C MET A 737 18.69 -7.05 13.56
N PRO A 738 18.95 -7.55 14.80
CA PRO A 738 20.31 -7.77 15.28
C PRO A 738 21.10 -8.78 14.44
N LYS A 739 22.41 -8.74 14.59
CA LYS A 739 23.32 -9.74 14.01
C LYS A 739 22.87 -11.17 14.31
N GLY A 740 23.00 -12.05 13.32
CA GLY A 740 22.55 -13.43 13.37
C GLY A 740 21.03 -13.64 13.19
N SER A 741 20.24 -12.57 13.05
CA SER A 741 18.79 -12.68 12.84
C SER A 741 18.44 -13.28 11.48
N HIS A 742 17.33 -14.01 11.42
CA HIS A 742 16.79 -14.65 10.23
C HIS A 742 15.66 -13.80 9.63
N LEU A 743 15.77 -13.50 8.34
CA LEU A 743 14.82 -12.72 7.53
C LEU A 743 14.36 -13.57 6.34
N TYR A 744 13.10 -13.99 6.34
CA TYR A 744 12.52 -14.83 5.28
C TYR A 744 11.52 -14.04 4.45
N ILE A 745 11.87 -13.77 3.19
CA ILE A 745 11.16 -12.81 2.33
C ILE A 745 10.73 -13.49 1.01
N PRO A 746 9.70 -14.34 1.02
CA PRO A 746 9.03 -14.77 -0.20
C PRO A 746 8.16 -13.63 -0.75
N ASP A 747 8.19 -13.42 -2.06
CA ASP A 747 7.26 -12.53 -2.74
C ASP A 747 7.13 -12.90 -4.22
N SER A 748 5.95 -12.68 -4.80
CA SER A 748 5.70 -12.90 -6.22
C SER A 748 6.10 -11.74 -7.14
N LEU A 749 6.31 -10.55 -6.58
CA LEU A 749 6.59 -9.29 -7.26
C LEU A 749 7.93 -8.72 -6.79
N TRP A 750 9.02 -9.17 -7.42
CA TRP A 750 10.35 -8.64 -7.19
C TRP A 750 10.77 -7.68 -8.30
N ASN A 751 10.70 -6.37 -8.04
CA ASN A 751 11.24 -5.38 -8.98
C ASN A 751 11.96 -4.18 -8.32
N SER A 752 11.91 -4.09 -6.98
CA SER A 752 12.54 -3.02 -6.22
C SER A 752 13.99 -3.33 -5.87
N GLY A 753 14.93 -2.72 -6.61
CA GLY A 753 16.35 -2.75 -6.23
C GLY A 753 16.62 -2.12 -4.87
N PHE A 754 15.76 -1.18 -4.42
CA PHE A 754 15.84 -0.55 -3.12
C PHE A 754 15.61 -1.53 -1.96
N TRP A 755 14.58 -2.38 -2.05
CA TRP A 755 14.39 -3.44 -1.05
C TRP A 755 15.49 -4.48 -1.09
N GLY A 756 15.89 -4.89 -2.30
CA GLY A 756 17.02 -5.81 -2.47
C GLY A 756 18.32 -5.30 -1.83
N ALA A 757 18.59 -3.99 -1.95
CA ALA A 757 19.76 -3.38 -1.34
C ALA A 757 19.71 -3.39 0.19
N MET A 758 18.57 -3.08 0.80
CA MET A 758 18.45 -3.13 2.27
C MET A 758 18.61 -4.55 2.83
N LEU A 759 18.04 -5.54 2.14
CA LEU A 759 18.15 -6.96 2.52
C LEU A 759 19.58 -7.48 2.36
N PHE A 760 20.25 -7.14 1.26
CA PHE A 760 21.67 -7.45 1.11
C PHE A 760 22.53 -6.74 2.18
N GLY A 761 22.23 -5.47 2.48
CA GLY A 761 22.83 -4.75 3.60
C GLY A 761 22.65 -5.46 4.94
N ALA A 762 21.48 -6.06 5.19
CA ALA A 762 21.23 -6.86 6.40
C ALA A 762 22.16 -8.08 6.48
N ALA A 763 22.39 -8.75 5.36
CA ALA A 763 23.33 -9.87 5.32
C ALA A 763 24.78 -9.42 5.60
N CYS A 764 25.21 -8.26 5.06
CA CYS A 764 26.51 -7.67 5.39
C CYS A 764 26.65 -7.28 6.88
N ARG A 765 25.54 -7.03 7.58
CA ARG A 765 25.50 -6.81 9.03
C ARG A 765 25.48 -8.10 9.85
N GLY A 766 25.47 -9.25 9.18
CA GLY A 766 25.48 -10.57 9.80
C GLY A 766 24.11 -11.22 9.96
N CYS A 767 23.06 -10.74 9.28
CA CYS A 767 21.77 -11.44 9.25
C CYS A 767 21.79 -12.62 8.25
N VAL A 768 20.94 -13.62 8.51
CA VAL A 768 20.57 -14.68 7.57
C VAL A 768 19.37 -14.21 6.75
N VAL A 769 19.56 -14.00 5.45
CA VAL A 769 18.55 -13.41 4.56
C VAL A 769 18.25 -14.37 3.42
N LEU A 770 16.98 -14.78 3.35
CA LEU A 770 16.45 -15.65 2.31
C LEU A 770 15.45 -14.87 1.45
N VAL A 771 15.79 -14.62 0.20
CA VAL A 771 14.90 -13.99 -0.78
C VAL A 771 14.37 -15.05 -1.73
N VAL A 772 13.04 -15.09 -1.91
CA VAL A 772 12.40 -16.10 -2.77
C VAL A 772 11.48 -15.44 -3.78
N SER A 773 11.71 -15.73 -5.07
CA SER A 773 10.84 -15.36 -6.19
C SER A 773 10.21 -16.64 -6.79
N PRO A 774 9.02 -16.58 -7.41
CA PRO A 774 8.53 -17.70 -8.20
C PRO A 774 9.40 -17.95 -9.44
N ALA A 775 9.51 -19.21 -9.85
CA ALA A 775 9.84 -19.56 -11.23
C ALA A 775 8.76 -19.03 -12.18
N LEU A 776 9.07 -18.89 -13.47
CA LEU A 776 8.11 -18.36 -14.44
C LEU A 776 6.78 -19.16 -14.46
N GLU A 777 6.87 -20.49 -14.36
CA GLU A 777 5.72 -21.38 -14.33
C GLU A 777 4.92 -21.33 -13.01
N ASN A 778 5.54 -20.86 -11.94
CA ASN A 778 4.94 -20.69 -10.60
C ASN A 778 4.57 -19.22 -10.31
N ALA A 779 4.68 -18.33 -11.30
CA ALA A 779 4.33 -16.92 -11.12
C ALA A 779 2.80 -16.71 -11.25
N PRO A 780 2.16 -16.01 -10.30
CA PRO A 780 0.74 -15.62 -10.39
C PRO A 780 0.50 -14.52 -11.44
N SER A 781 1.53 -13.70 -11.70
CA SER A 781 1.58 -12.73 -12.80
C SER A 781 2.89 -12.94 -13.56
N ALA A 782 2.80 -13.49 -14.77
CA ALA A 782 3.95 -13.82 -15.62
C ALA A 782 4.19 -12.77 -16.72
N GLU A 783 3.77 -11.51 -16.51
CA GLU A 783 3.92 -10.46 -17.52
C GLU A 783 5.40 -10.13 -17.80
N ASN A 784 5.75 -10.08 -19.09
CA ASN A 784 7.15 -9.93 -19.55
C ASN A 784 7.93 -8.76 -18.92
N PRO A 785 7.39 -7.52 -18.78
CA PRO A 785 8.16 -6.42 -18.19
C PRO A 785 8.49 -6.66 -16.70
N GLN A 786 7.56 -7.26 -15.95
CA GLN A 786 7.72 -7.53 -14.53
C GLN A 786 8.72 -8.66 -14.30
N MET A 787 8.58 -9.78 -15.02
CA MET A 787 9.49 -10.92 -14.90
C MET A 787 10.90 -10.59 -15.42
N SER A 788 11.02 -9.71 -16.43
CA SER A 788 12.30 -9.15 -16.85
C SER A 788 13.03 -8.46 -15.69
N ARG A 789 12.31 -7.70 -14.87
CA ARG A 789 12.88 -6.96 -13.73
C ARG A 789 13.22 -7.88 -12.56
N ALA A 790 12.42 -8.92 -12.33
CA ALA A 790 12.70 -9.96 -11.35
C ALA A 790 13.97 -10.73 -11.70
N ASN A 791 14.10 -11.23 -12.93
CA ASN A 791 15.31 -11.90 -13.42
C ASN A 791 16.54 -11.00 -13.21
N GLU A 792 16.45 -9.76 -13.68
CA GLU A 792 17.49 -8.75 -13.54
C GLU A 792 17.97 -8.58 -12.08
N LEU A 793 17.04 -8.41 -11.14
CA LEU A 793 17.36 -8.25 -9.72
C LEU A 793 18.00 -9.53 -9.16
N PHE A 794 17.45 -10.70 -9.48
CA PHE A 794 17.93 -11.98 -8.99
C PHE A 794 19.29 -12.38 -9.57
N THR A 795 19.62 -11.98 -10.81
CA THR A 795 20.97 -12.13 -11.36
C THR A 795 21.99 -11.44 -10.47
N ARG A 796 21.67 -10.25 -9.95
CA ARG A 796 22.57 -9.54 -9.04
C ARG A 796 22.61 -10.17 -7.65
N PHE A 797 21.51 -10.70 -7.15
CA PHE A 797 21.53 -11.48 -5.92
C PHE A 797 22.46 -12.69 -6.01
N VAL A 798 22.42 -13.42 -7.13
CA VAL A 798 23.35 -14.53 -7.41
C VAL A 798 24.81 -14.05 -7.47
N ILE A 799 25.07 -12.90 -8.09
CA ILE A 799 26.44 -12.35 -8.11
C ILE A 799 26.87 -11.92 -6.70
N LEU A 800 26.03 -11.21 -5.95
CA LEU A 800 26.33 -10.75 -4.59
C LEU A 800 26.59 -11.91 -3.63
N GLN A 801 25.75 -12.94 -3.62
CA GLN A 801 25.93 -14.10 -2.74
C GLN A 801 27.25 -14.85 -2.99
N ASN A 802 27.76 -14.78 -4.22
CA ASN A 802 28.99 -15.48 -4.60
C ASN A 802 30.21 -14.60 -4.36
N GLU A 803 30.16 -13.35 -4.83
CA GLU A 803 31.26 -12.42 -4.73
C GLU A 803 31.52 -12.02 -3.28
N MET A 804 30.48 -11.72 -2.51
CA MET A 804 30.59 -11.22 -1.13
C MET A 804 30.48 -12.34 -0.09
N ARG A 805 30.56 -13.61 -0.51
CA ARG A 805 30.31 -14.78 0.35
C ARG A 805 31.17 -14.74 1.61
N GLN A 806 32.48 -14.56 1.43
CA GLN A 806 33.44 -14.57 2.53
C GLN A 806 33.19 -13.44 3.51
N GLU A 807 32.93 -12.23 3.02
CA GLU A 807 32.68 -11.04 3.83
C GLU A 807 31.40 -11.20 4.65
N ILE A 808 30.33 -11.71 4.03
CA ILE A 808 29.04 -11.97 4.70
C ILE A 808 29.21 -13.04 5.78
N GLU A 809 29.87 -14.16 5.47
CA GLU A 809 30.08 -15.25 6.44
C GLU A 809 31.00 -14.83 7.59
N THR A 810 32.01 -13.99 7.33
CA THR A 810 32.87 -13.42 8.38
C THR A 810 32.08 -12.52 9.33
N ALA A 811 31.09 -11.79 8.82
CA ALA A 811 30.15 -11.04 9.64
C ALA A 811 29.10 -11.93 10.36
N GLY A 812 29.09 -13.24 10.11
CA GLY A 812 28.12 -14.19 10.67
C GLY A 812 26.80 -14.25 9.91
N GLY A 813 26.70 -13.63 8.74
CA GLY A 813 25.50 -13.57 7.92
C GLY A 813 25.40 -14.68 6.89
N LEU A 814 24.28 -14.68 6.16
CA LEU A 814 24.05 -15.47 4.97
C LEU A 814 23.13 -14.70 4.03
N PHE A 815 23.41 -14.73 2.73
CA PHE A 815 22.49 -14.21 1.71
C PHE A 815 22.26 -15.32 0.68
N LYS A 816 21.03 -15.81 0.56
CA LYS A 816 20.68 -16.89 -0.38
C LYS A 816 19.52 -16.52 -1.27
N THR A 817 19.71 -16.83 -2.55
CA THR A 817 18.75 -16.57 -3.63
C THR A 817 17.96 -17.83 -3.92
N GLY A 818 16.65 -17.79 -3.69
CA GLY A 818 15.74 -18.91 -3.88
C GLY A 818 14.76 -18.68 -5.02
N ILE A 819 14.47 -19.73 -5.78
CA ILE A 819 13.39 -19.77 -6.77
C ILE A 819 12.39 -20.85 -6.37
N TYR A 820 11.14 -20.45 -6.12
CA TYR A 820 10.05 -21.38 -5.86
C TYR A 820 9.63 -22.03 -7.17
N SER A 821 9.96 -23.31 -7.33
CA SER A 821 9.82 -24.09 -8.56
C SER A 821 9.11 -25.42 -8.31
N MET A 822 7.94 -25.36 -7.69
CA MET A 822 7.12 -26.54 -7.41
C MET A 822 6.60 -27.16 -8.71
N ASP A 823 7.13 -28.33 -9.06
CA ASP A 823 6.71 -29.15 -10.22
C ASP A 823 5.76 -30.28 -9.81
N VAL A 824 4.79 -29.95 -8.97
CA VAL A 824 3.73 -30.86 -8.53
C VAL A 824 2.38 -30.22 -8.80
N ASP A 825 1.45 -31.00 -9.34
CA ASP A 825 0.09 -30.56 -9.59
C ASP A 825 -0.55 -30.09 -8.28
N VAL A 826 -1.29 -29.00 -8.34
CA VAL A 826 -1.80 -28.31 -7.16
C VAL A 826 -2.70 -29.18 -6.28
N GLY A 827 -3.47 -30.08 -6.90
CA GLY A 827 -4.34 -31.04 -6.21
C GLY A 827 -3.60 -32.21 -5.55
N ASP A 828 -2.30 -32.40 -5.79
CA ASP A 828 -1.52 -33.51 -5.25
C ASP A 828 -0.83 -33.16 -3.93
N VAL A 829 -1.61 -33.15 -2.84
CA VAL A 829 -1.13 -32.88 -1.47
C VAL A 829 -0.03 -33.88 -1.06
N VAL A 830 -0.13 -35.14 -1.49
CA VAL A 830 0.85 -36.19 -1.18
C VAL A 830 2.15 -35.91 -1.92
N GLY A 831 2.10 -35.60 -3.21
CA GLY A 831 3.25 -35.18 -4.00
C GLY A 831 3.94 -33.93 -3.45
N LYS A 832 3.18 -32.95 -2.95
CA LYS A 832 3.75 -31.75 -2.28
C LYS A 832 4.54 -32.11 -1.02
N LEU A 833 4.05 -33.06 -0.23
CA LEU A 833 4.77 -33.56 0.96
C LEU A 833 6.01 -34.38 0.59
N GLN A 834 5.95 -35.16 -0.50
CA GLN A 834 7.12 -35.86 -1.03
C GLN A 834 8.19 -34.87 -1.51
N ALA A 835 7.79 -33.84 -2.26
CA ALA A 835 8.69 -32.76 -2.69
C ALA A 835 9.32 -32.02 -1.50
N LEU A 836 8.56 -31.79 -0.43
CA LEU A 836 9.09 -31.23 0.82
C LEU A 836 10.13 -32.17 1.45
N ASN A 837 9.82 -33.48 1.57
CA ASN A 837 10.74 -34.46 2.12
C ASN A 837 12.05 -34.52 1.33
N ASP A 838 11.96 -34.52 0.00
CA ASP A 838 13.13 -34.54 -0.89
C ASP A 838 13.95 -33.26 -0.75
N GLY A 839 13.29 -32.10 -0.68
CA GLY A 839 13.95 -30.82 -0.47
C GLY A 839 14.68 -30.71 0.87
N ILE A 840 14.09 -31.22 1.96
CA ILE A 840 14.75 -31.30 3.27
C ILE A 840 15.98 -32.21 3.20
N ALA A 841 15.89 -33.34 2.50
CA ALA A 841 16.97 -34.32 2.40
C ALA A 841 18.12 -33.85 1.48
N GLN A 842 17.83 -33.07 0.44
CA GLN A 842 18.79 -32.70 -0.61
C GLN A 842 19.40 -31.31 -0.43
N SER A 843 18.72 -30.39 0.27
CA SER A 843 19.17 -29.00 0.42
C SER A 843 20.12 -28.82 1.61
N GLU A 844 21.41 -28.63 1.32
CA GLU A 844 22.42 -28.27 2.33
C GLU A 844 22.05 -26.95 3.04
N VAL A 845 21.52 -25.98 2.29
CA VAL A 845 21.06 -24.69 2.85
C VAL A 845 19.96 -24.93 3.89
N PHE A 846 18.99 -25.79 3.57
CA PHE A 846 17.90 -26.10 4.50
C PHE A 846 18.43 -26.77 5.77
N GLN A 847 19.27 -27.80 5.62
CA GLN A 847 19.84 -28.54 6.76
C GLN A 847 20.68 -27.65 7.66
N ARG A 848 21.40 -26.68 7.09
CA ARG A 848 22.19 -25.68 7.84
C ARG A 848 21.31 -24.72 8.63
N LEU A 849 20.17 -24.29 8.07
CA LEU A 849 19.34 -23.22 8.64
C LEU A 849 18.23 -23.71 9.55
N PHE A 850 17.79 -24.96 9.37
CA PHE A 850 16.69 -25.56 10.12
C PHE A 850 17.17 -26.87 10.78
N PRO A 851 18.02 -26.80 11.84
CA PRO A 851 18.58 -27.96 12.52
C PRO A 851 17.55 -28.63 13.43
N PHE A 852 16.42 -29.05 12.85
CA PHE A 852 15.40 -29.79 13.57
C PHE A 852 15.91 -31.16 14.04
N PRO A 853 15.38 -31.69 15.16
CA PRO A 853 15.65 -33.07 15.55
C PRO A 853 15.23 -34.05 14.45
N ALA A 854 15.89 -35.21 14.39
CA ALA A 854 15.58 -36.27 13.43
C ALA A 854 14.11 -36.72 13.46
N SER A 855 13.41 -36.51 14.58
CA SER A 855 11.98 -36.77 14.74
C SER A 855 11.09 -35.93 13.80
N VAL A 856 11.53 -34.73 13.39
CA VAL A 856 10.82 -33.89 12.41
C VAL A 856 10.95 -34.45 11.01
N THR A 857 12.19 -34.79 10.60
CA THR A 857 12.44 -35.40 9.30
C THR A 857 11.68 -36.72 9.18
N GLU A 858 11.65 -37.53 10.24
CA GLU A 858 10.87 -38.78 10.27
C GLU A 858 9.35 -38.53 10.21
N ALA A 859 8.86 -37.49 10.87
CA ALA A 859 7.44 -37.10 10.79
C ALA A 859 7.06 -36.71 9.35
N VAL A 860 7.86 -35.87 8.69
CA VAL A 860 7.61 -35.45 7.29
C VAL A 860 7.70 -36.64 6.33
N ARG A 861 8.69 -37.52 6.51
CA ARG A 861 8.92 -38.69 5.65
C ARG A 861 7.78 -39.71 5.67
N THR A 862 7.14 -39.92 6.82
CA THR A 862 6.12 -40.97 7.01
C THR A 862 4.69 -40.52 6.67
N LEU A 863 4.44 -39.20 6.62
CA LEU A 863 3.10 -38.64 6.39
C LEU A 863 2.49 -38.94 5.00
N PRO A 864 3.25 -38.92 3.89
CA PRO A 864 2.70 -39.30 2.58
C PRO A 864 2.06 -40.69 2.57
N GLU A 865 2.77 -41.68 3.12
CA GLU A 865 2.28 -43.07 3.20
C GLU A 865 1.04 -43.19 4.09
N LEU A 866 1.01 -42.43 5.19
CA LEU A 866 -0.15 -42.40 6.10
C LEU A 866 -1.39 -41.83 5.40
N LEU A 867 -1.27 -40.70 4.70
CA LEU A 867 -2.40 -40.09 3.98
C LEU A 867 -2.91 -41.01 2.85
N ILE A 868 -2.00 -41.69 2.15
CA ILE A 868 -2.37 -42.71 1.14
C ILE A 868 -3.13 -43.86 1.80
N ALA A 869 -2.64 -44.38 2.93
CA ALA A 869 -3.27 -45.49 3.66
C ALA A 869 -4.65 -45.12 4.21
N GLU A 870 -4.86 -43.86 4.61
CA GLU A 870 -6.16 -43.31 5.03
C GLU A 870 -7.10 -43.00 3.85
N GLY A 871 -6.64 -43.15 2.61
CA GLY A 871 -7.44 -42.86 1.42
C GLY A 871 -7.75 -41.38 1.23
N PHE A 872 -6.86 -40.49 1.70
CA PHE A 872 -7.03 -39.04 1.63
C PHE A 872 -7.21 -38.55 0.19
N LYS A 873 -8.24 -37.73 -0.03
CA LYS A 873 -8.50 -37.05 -1.30
C LYS A 873 -8.92 -35.61 -1.02
N PRO A 874 -8.18 -34.59 -1.48
CA PRO A 874 -8.58 -33.21 -1.30
C PRO A 874 -9.80 -32.89 -2.17
N THR A 875 -10.61 -31.93 -1.73
CA THR A 875 -11.77 -31.42 -2.47
C THR A 875 -11.80 -29.90 -2.38
N TYR A 876 -11.98 -29.22 -3.50
CA TYR A 876 -11.97 -27.76 -3.56
C TYR A 876 -13.36 -27.21 -3.90
N ILE A 877 -13.57 -25.92 -3.64
CA ILE A 877 -14.87 -25.25 -3.87
C ILE A 877 -15.26 -25.31 -5.36
N VAL A 878 -14.29 -25.11 -6.25
CA VAL A 878 -14.42 -25.21 -7.71
C VAL A 878 -13.65 -26.45 -8.18
N ASP A 879 -14.22 -27.21 -9.12
CA ASP A 879 -13.49 -28.29 -9.79
C ASP A 879 -12.51 -27.64 -10.77
N ASP A 880 -11.23 -27.56 -10.40
CA ASP A 880 -10.22 -27.05 -11.32
C ASP A 880 -10.11 -28.02 -12.51
N SER A 881 -10.52 -27.55 -13.68
CA SER A 881 -10.51 -28.32 -14.93
C SER A 881 -9.10 -28.44 -15.54
N LEU A 882 -8.09 -27.82 -14.92
CA LEU A 882 -6.73 -27.73 -15.46
C LEU A 882 -5.70 -28.35 -14.51
N LYS A 883 -4.78 -29.13 -15.07
CA LYS A 883 -3.51 -29.46 -14.40
C LYS A 883 -2.70 -28.17 -14.28
N GLN A 884 -2.68 -27.56 -13.10
CA GLN A 884 -1.95 -26.32 -12.82
C GLN A 884 -0.85 -26.54 -11.79
N LYS A 885 0.22 -25.75 -11.90
CA LYS A 885 1.32 -25.68 -10.93
C LYS A 885 1.01 -24.66 -9.84
N ALA A 886 1.51 -24.91 -8.63
CA ALA A 886 1.32 -24.00 -7.50
C ALA A 886 1.99 -22.66 -7.78
N LYS A 887 1.29 -21.57 -7.47
CA LYS A 887 1.73 -20.19 -7.67
C LYS A 887 2.15 -19.61 -6.34
N LEU A 888 3.39 -19.13 -6.23
CA LEU A 888 3.81 -18.38 -5.05
C LEU A 888 3.11 -17.02 -5.08
N HIS A 889 2.15 -16.80 -4.18
CA HIS A 889 1.50 -15.51 -3.98
C HIS A 889 1.59 -15.05 -2.52
N LEU A 890 2.53 -15.60 -1.76
CA LEU A 890 2.66 -15.31 -0.35
C LEU A 890 3.20 -13.89 -0.13
N LYS A 891 2.40 -13.05 0.54
CA LYS A 891 2.77 -11.67 0.93
C LYS A 891 3.04 -11.58 2.43
N THR A 892 3.86 -12.51 2.92
CA THR A 892 4.22 -12.60 4.33
C THR A 892 5.73 -12.58 4.50
N GLN A 893 6.20 -12.05 5.63
CA GLN A 893 7.62 -12.04 5.97
C GLN A 893 7.79 -12.41 7.43
N PHE A 894 8.83 -13.19 7.69
CA PHE A 894 9.16 -13.68 9.03
C PHE A 894 10.55 -13.20 9.45
N PHE A 895 10.63 -12.74 10.70
CA PHE A 895 11.81 -12.19 11.32
C PHE A 895 12.03 -12.88 12.66
N ALA A 896 13.24 -13.36 12.92
CA ALA A 896 13.58 -13.97 14.20
C ALA A 896 15.02 -13.63 14.59
N SER A 897 15.28 -13.29 15.85
CA SER A 897 16.66 -13.13 16.33
C SER A 897 17.41 -14.46 16.27
N GLN A 898 18.73 -14.39 16.25
CA GLN A 898 19.58 -15.59 16.36
C GLN A 898 19.19 -16.42 17.58
N ARG A 899 19.01 -15.74 18.73
CA ARG A 899 18.60 -16.36 19.99
C ARG A 899 17.32 -17.15 19.84
N ALA A 900 16.32 -16.59 19.16
CA ALA A 900 15.05 -17.26 18.96
C ALA A 900 15.22 -18.59 18.20
N ILE A 901 15.89 -18.54 17.04
CA ILE A 901 16.09 -19.70 16.17
C ILE A 901 16.99 -20.77 16.83
N SER A 902 18.13 -20.35 17.39
CA SER A 902 19.12 -21.27 17.95
C SER A 902 18.65 -21.98 19.23
N SER A 903 17.64 -21.43 19.91
CA SER A 903 17.09 -22.02 21.13
C SER A 903 15.82 -22.83 20.90
N ILE A 904 14.97 -22.49 19.91
CA ILE A 904 13.72 -23.22 19.68
C ILE A 904 13.86 -24.42 18.77
N LEU A 905 14.63 -24.33 17.67
CA LEU A 905 14.67 -25.39 16.66
C LEU A 905 15.27 -26.71 17.14
N PRO A 906 16.30 -26.71 18.01
CA PRO A 906 16.87 -27.96 18.50
C PRO A 906 16.01 -28.69 19.55
N LEU A 907 14.90 -28.10 20.00
CA LEU A 907 14.09 -28.70 21.08
C LEU A 907 13.40 -29.99 20.65
N GLU A 908 13.35 -30.95 21.56
CA GLU A 908 12.50 -32.12 21.38
C GLU A 908 11.01 -31.74 21.44
N GLY A 909 10.15 -32.46 20.73
CA GLY A 909 8.70 -32.21 20.66
C GLY A 909 8.20 -31.64 19.33
N TRP A 910 9.09 -31.14 18.46
CA TRP A 910 8.71 -30.71 17.11
C TRP A 910 8.12 -31.84 16.25
N GLY A 911 8.60 -33.08 16.39
CA GLY A 911 8.11 -34.22 15.60
C GLY A 911 6.59 -34.45 15.75
N PRO A 912 6.08 -34.68 16.98
CA PRO A 912 4.64 -34.75 17.24
C PRO A 912 3.85 -33.52 16.78
N PHE A 913 4.38 -32.31 17.02
CA PHE A 913 3.74 -31.06 16.62
C PHE A 913 3.58 -30.97 15.10
N VAL A 914 4.66 -31.18 14.34
CA VAL A 914 4.67 -31.14 12.86
C VAL A 914 3.73 -32.19 12.28
N ARG A 915 3.71 -33.40 12.86
CA ARG A 915 2.80 -34.47 12.44
C ARG A 915 1.34 -34.04 12.58
N LYS A 916 0.94 -33.52 13.73
CA LYS A 916 -0.43 -33.02 13.94
C LYS A 916 -0.74 -31.81 13.06
N TYR A 917 0.22 -30.90 12.88
CA TYR A 917 0.06 -29.72 12.03
C TYR A 917 -0.28 -30.10 10.60
N ILE A 918 0.51 -30.98 9.98
CA ILE A 918 0.30 -31.41 8.59
C ILE A 918 -1.04 -32.15 8.44
N LEU A 919 -1.40 -33.04 9.38
CA LEU A 919 -2.69 -33.73 9.35
C LEU A 919 -3.88 -32.76 9.52
N ALA A 920 -3.74 -31.73 10.36
CA ALA A 920 -4.75 -30.70 10.52
C ALA A 920 -4.90 -29.86 9.25
N ARG A 921 -3.79 -29.46 8.61
CA ARG A 921 -3.79 -28.74 7.32
C ARG A 921 -4.39 -29.56 6.19
N ALA A 922 -4.08 -30.86 6.11
CA ALA A 922 -4.68 -31.75 5.11
C ALA A 922 -6.21 -31.82 5.25
N LYS A 923 -6.74 -31.82 6.49
CA LYS A 923 -8.20 -31.77 6.71
C LYS A 923 -8.85 -30.44 6.34
N GLN A 924 -8.09 -29.35 6.25
CA GLN A 924 -8.63 -28.06 5.81
C GLN A 924 -8.88 -28.01 4.30
N THR A 925 -8.28 -28.91 3.53
CA THR A 925 -8.49 -29.04 2.07
C THR A 925 -9.54 -30.10 1.71
N THR A 926 -10.30 -30.61 2.68
CA THR A 926 -11.42 -31.54 2.47
C THR A 926 -12.75 -30.91 2.87
N GLY A 927 -13.83 -31.21 2.14
CA GLY A 927 -15.19 -30.79 2.46
C GLY A 927 -15.81 -29.70 1.56
N ARG A 928 -15.97 -29.96 0.25
CA ARG A 928 -16.69 -29.04 -0.66
C ARG A 928 -18.09 -28.62 -0.17
N GLU A 929 -18.74 -29.45 0.64
CA GLU A 929 -20.09 -29.23 1.20
C GLU A 929 -20.11 -28.93 2.71
N THR A 930 -18.98 -29.03 3.41
CA THR A 930 -18.91 -28.88 4.88
C THR A 930 -17.91 -27.78 5.24
N HIS A 931 -18.40 -26.72 5.90
CA HIS A 931 -17.54 -25.64 6.38
C HIS A 931 -16.48 -26.17 7.37
N THR A 932 -15.21 -26.01 7.01
CA THR A 932 -14.09 -26.30 7.92
C THR A 932 -13.78 -25.05 8.74
N ASN A 933 -13.92 -25.16 10.06
CA ASN A 933 -13.61 -24.06 10.97
C ASN A 933 -12.12 -23.68 10.90
N ALA A 934 -11.83 -22.45 10.46
CA ALA A 934 -10.47 -21.95 10.31
C ALA A 934 -9.68 -21.88 11.62
N THR A 935 -10.36 -21.70 12.77
CA THR A 935 -9.71 -21.61 14.09
C THR A 935 -9.43 -22.96 14.73
N ALA A 936 -10.00 -24.06 14.19
CA ALA A 936 -9.90 -25.39 14.79
C ALA A 936 -8.45 -25.90 14.89
N ILE A 937 -7.57 -25.48 13.98
CA ILE A 937 -6.17 -25.91 13.99
C ILE A 937 -5.45 -25.52 15.30
N ARG A 938 -5.78 -24.36 15.88
CA ARG A 938 -5.21 -23.93 17.15
C ARG A 938 -5.60 -24.89 18.27
N GLU A 939 -6.86 -25.29 18.37
CA GLU A 939 -7.31 -26.23 19.40
C GLU A 939 -6.72 -27.62 19.19
N VAL A 940 -6.56 -28.08 17.94
CA VAL A 940 -5.89 -29.36 17.61
C VAL A 940 -4.43 -29.40 18.07
N LEU A 941 -3.73 -28.25 17.97
CA LEU A 941 -2.31 -28.12 18.28
C LEU A 941 -2.03 -27.59 19.68
N LYS A 942 -3.06 -27.26 20.46
CA LYS A 942 -2.95 -26.51 21.71
C LYS A 942 -2.02 -27.19 22.71
N GLU A 943 -2.15 -28.50 22.89
CA GLU A 943 -1.36 -29.27 23.84
C GLU A 943 0.13 -29.30 23.43
N GLU A 944 0.44 -29.67 22.19
CA GLU A 944 1.83 -29.68 21.68
C GLU A 944 2.46 -28.29 21.63
N ALA A 945 1.70 -27.28 21.21
CA ALA A 945 2.17 -25.89 21.19
C ALA A 945 2.48 -25.39 22.60
N ALA A 946 1.58 -25.64 23.57
CA ALA A 946 1.78 -25.26 24.96
C ALA A 946 3.01 -25.96 25.55
N ALA A 947 3.16 -27.27 25.30
CA ALA A 947 4.32 -28.02 25.78
C ALA A 947 5.65 -27.49 25.18
N LEU A 948 5.66 -27.15 23.89
CA LEU A 948 6.84 -26.60 23.23
C LEU A 948 7.17 -25.20 23.78
N ILE A 949 6.17 -24.33 23.92
CA ILE A 949 6.34 -22.97 24.45
C ILE A 949 6.75 -23.00 25.93
N GLU A 950 6.15 -23.85 26.76
CA GLU A 950 6.51 -24.00 28.17
C GLU A 950 7.95 -24.50 28.32
N SER A 951 8.34 -25.51 27.53
CA SER A 951 9.71 -26.03 27.53
C SER A 951 10.71 -25.00 27.05
N TRP A 952 10.36 -24.23 26.02
CA TRP A 952 11.23 -23.21 25.46
C TRP A 952 11.32 -21.97 26.34
N TRP A 953 10.20 -21.28 26.54
CA TRP A 953 10.12 -19.99 27.19
C TRP A 953 10.15 -20.11 28.73
N GLY A 954 9.43 -21.07 29.29
CA GLY A 954 9.25 -21.21 30.73
C GLY A 954 10.41 -21.90 31.46
N MET A 955 11.01 -22.91 30.83
CA MET A 955 12.08 -23.71 31.44
C MET A 955 13.45 -23.53 30.75
N GLY A 956 13.47 -23.19 29.46
CA GLY A 956 14.68 -23.23 28.63
C GLY A 956 15.47 -21.94 28.54
N LEU A 957 14.88 -20.78 28.86
CA LEU A 957 15.52 -19.47 28.74
C LEU A 957 15.55 -18.73 30.09
N SER A 958 16.69 -18.12 30.41
CA SER A 958 16.78 -17.15 31.52
C SER A 958 16.08 -15.83 31.17
N PRO A 959 15.71 -14.98 32.15
CA PRO A 959 15.06 -13.69 31.87
C PRO A 959 15.83 -12.81 30.88
N LYS A 960 17.17 -12.78 31.00
CA LYS A 960 18.03 -12.05 30.05
C LYS A 960 17.96 -12.64 28.64
N GLU A 961 17.95 -13.98 28.52
CA GLU A 961 17.86 -14.61 27.21
C GLU A 961 16.47 -14.44 26.58
N GLN A 962 15.41 -14.31 27.38
CA GLN A 962 14.08 -13.96 26.90
C GLN A 962 14.04 -12.55 26.29
N GLU A 963 14.78 -11.59 26.85
CA GLU A 963 14.89 -10.21 26.30
C GLU A 963 15.58 -10.20 24.92
N GLU A 964 16.52 -11.12 24.69
CA GLU A 964 17.21 -11.30 23.39
C GLU A 964 16.35 -12.01 22.32
N VAL A 965 15.18 -12.56 22.69
CA VAL A 965 14.26 -13.17 21.72
C VAL A 965 13.43 -12.10 21.03
N ILE A 966 13.62 -12.00 19.71
CA ILE A 966 12.85 -11.10 18.83
C ILE A 966 12.16 -11.95 17.78
N LEU A 967 10.87 -11.73 17.59
CA LEU A 967 10.02 -12.43 16.64
C LEU A 967 8.99 -11.48 16.03
N PHE A 968 9.01 -11.36 14.70
CA PHE A 968 7.96 -10.65 13.97
C PHE A 968 7.44 -11.45 12.79
N LEU A 969 6.14 -11.37 12.56
CA LEU A 969 5.46 -11.89 11.38
C LEU A 969 4.64 -10.76 10.77
N SER A 970 4.87 -10.45 9.50
CA SER A 970 4.02 -9.54 8.73
C SER A 970 3.15 -10.32 7.75
N VAL A 971 1.87 -9.97 7.67
CA VAL A 971 0.89 -10.53 6.73
C VAL A 971 0.04 -9.40 6.14
N GLY A 972 -0.30 -9.47 4.87
CA GLY A 972 -1.21 -8.51 4.25
C GLY A 972 -1.09 -8.49 2.74
N SER A 973 -0.97 -7.29 2.17
CA SER A 973 -0.88 -7.10 0.72
C SER A 973 0.33 -6.30 0.25
N HIS A 974 1.35 -6.17 1.12
CA HIS A 974 2.57 -5.43 0.85
C HIS A 974 3.53 -6.20 -0.06
N ASN A 975 4.00 -5.57 -1.13
CA ASN A 975 4.86 -6.23 -2.12
C ASN A 975 6.35 -5.83 -2.04
N GLN A 976 7.20 -6.46 -2.86
CA GLN A 976 8.62 -6.12 -3.06
C GLN A 976 8.89 -5.35 -4.36
N ASP A 977 7.90 -4.57 -4.81
CA ASP A 977 7.95 -3.76 -6.02
C ASP A 977 7.90 -2.24 -5.75
N TYR A 978 8.32 -1.44 -6.73
CA TYR A 978 8.35 0.03 -6.62
C TYR A 978 6.96 0.67 -6.59
N ARG A 979 5.98 0.05 -7.23
CA ARG A 979 4.62 0.58 -7.28
C ARG A 979 3.92 0.44 -5.93
N GLY A 980 4.04 -0.72 -5.27
CA GLY A 980 3.64 -0.94 -3.88
C GLY A 980 4.26 0.10 -2.95
N MET A 981 5.56 0.36 -3.12
CA MET A 981 6.27 1.37 -2.33
C MET A 981 5.75 2.81 -2.52
N ILE A 982 5.26 3.17 -3.70
CA ILE A 982 5.10 4.59 -4.07
C ILE A 982 3.64 4.96 -4.32
N MET A 983 2.84 4.08 -4.92
CA MET A 983 1.53 4.42 -5.47
C MET A 983 0.38 3.61 -4.87
N ASP A 984 0.60 2.35 -4.52
CA ASP A 984 -0.53 1.50 -4.17
C ASP A 984 -0.92 1.69 -2.69
N GLY A 985 -2.22 1.59 -2.43
CA GLY A 985 -2.72 1.38 -1.09
C GLY A 985 -2.48 -0.09 -0.71
N GLU A 986 -1.83 -0.35 0.42
CA GLU A 986 -1.53 -1.71 0.88
C GLU A 986 -1.80 -1.82 2.38
N THR A 987 -1.91 -3.03 2.89
CA THR A 987 -2.08 -3.30 4.32
C THR A 987 -0.99 -4.21 4.86
N MET A 988 -0.65 -4.03 6.13
CA MET A 988 0.23 -4.90 6.88
C MET A 988 -0.34 -5.11 8.28
N PHE A 989 -0.50 -6.37 8.65
CA PHE A 989 -0.74 -6.82 10.01
C PHE A 989 0.58 -7.40 10.54
N LEU A 990 1.16 -6.76 11.55
CA LEU A 990 2.42 -7.13 12.17
C LEU A 990 2.13 -7.78 13.53
N ILE A 991 2.55 -9.02 13.69
CA ILE A 991 2.43 -9.82 14.92
C ILE A 991 3.81 -9.90 15.55
N GLY A 992 3.91 -9.57 16.84
CA GLY A 992 5.14 -9.69 17.63
C GLY A 992 5.15 -10.93 18.53
N ARG A 993 6.26 -11.13 19.24
CA ARG A 993 6.46 -12.16 20.27
C ARG A 993 6.27 -13.58 19.74
N THR A 994 6.08 -14.51 20.66
CA THR A 994 5.88 -15.94 20.38
C THR A 994 4.72 -16.23 19.42
N TYR A 995 3.72 -15.34 19.30
CA TYR A 995 2.62 -15.49 18.34
C TYR A 995 3.05 -15.39 16.88
N ALA A 996 4.18 -14.73 16.58
CA ALA A 996 4.71 -14.70 15.22
C ALA A 996 5.09 -16.10 14.70
N MET A 997 5.33 -17.08 15.60
CA MET A 997 5.63 -18.47 15.24
C MET A 997 4.45 -19.21 14.61
N ILE A 998 3.24 -18.64 14.64
CA ILE A 998 2.02 -19.26 14.07
C ILE A 998 2.14 -19.62 12.57
N ALA A 999 3.01 -18.90 11.84
CA ALA A 999 3.27 -19.13 10.42
C ALA A 999 4.58 -19.88 10.14
N PHE A 1000 5.40 -20.16 11.15
CA PHE A 1000 6.78 -20.58 10.97
C PHE A 1000 6.93 -21.86 10.14
N LEU A 1001 6.10 -22.87 10.39
CA LEU A 1001 6.14 -24.13 9.63
C LEU A 1001 5.80 -23.96 8.15
N ASP A 1002 5.03 -22.93 7.78
CA ASP A 1002 4.76 -22.65 6.37
C ASP A 1002 5.97 -22.02 5.68
N PHE A 1003 6.73 -21.17 6.37
CA PHE A 1003 8.04 -20.72 5.86
C PHE A 1003 9.00 -21.89 5.71
N VAL A 1004 9.08 -22.78 6.69
CA VAL A 1004 9.88 -24.01 6.59
C VAL A 1004 9.47 -24.83 5.36
N SER A 1005 8.16 -25.03 5.14
CA SER A 1005 7.66 -25.73 3.95
C SER A 1005 8.11 -25.07 2.64
N ILE A 1006 7.93 -23.75 2.52
CA ILE A 1006 8.30 -23.01 1.31
C ILE A 1006 9.81 -23.05 1.07
N MET A 1007 10.62 -22.88 2.11
CA MET A 1007 12.09 -22.95 2.00
C MET A 1007 12.58 -24.35 1.65
N GLY A 1008 11.88 -25.39 2.12
CA GLY A 1008 12.14 -26.78 1.73
C GLY A 1008 11.75 -27.08 0.28
N GLN A 1009 10.79 -26.34 -0.28
CA GLN A 1009 10.30 -26.51 -1.66
C GLN A 1009 10.92 -25.50 -2.65
N THR A 1010 11.90 -24.72 -2.21
CA THR A 1010 12.59 -23.71 -3.00
C THR A 1010 13.90 -24.26 -3.55
N THR A 1011 14.15 -24.06 -4.84
CA THR A 1011 15.47 -24.30 -5.43
C THR A 1011 16.40 -23.14 -5.12
N TRP A 1012 17.47 -23.43 -4.37
CA TRP A 1012 18.51 -22.47 -4.01
C TRP A 1012 19.54 -22.38 -5.14
N VAL A 1013 19.45 -21.34 -5.96
CA VAL A 1013 20.30 -21.20 -7.15
C VAL A 1013 21.71 -20.74 -6.77
N GLU A 1014 22.73 -21.39 -7.32
CA GLU A 1014 24.15 -21.06 -7.05
C GLU A 1014 24.78 -20.21 -8.16
N ASP A 1015 24.24 -20.27 -9.39
CA ASP A 1015 24.76 -19.52 -10.53
C ASP A 1015 23.64 -18.94 -11.42
N VAL A 1016 24.04 -18.06 -12.34
CA VAL A 1016 23.12 -17.34 -13.22
C VAL A 1016 22.48 -18.27 -14.25
N GLN A 1017 23.13 -19.38 -14.61
CA GLN A 1017 22.57 -20.33 -15.56
C GLN A 1017 21.37 -21.06 -14.96
N GLN A 1018 21.48 -21.55 -13.72
CA GLN A 1018 20.37 -22.17 -12.99
C GLN A 1018 19.21 -21.18 -12.81
N LEU A 1019 19.51 -19.90 -12.54
CA LEU A 1019 18.49 -18.86 -12.48
C LEU A 1019 17.76 -18.71 -13.83
N GLU A 1020 18.49 -18.62 -14.94
CA GLU A 1020 17.90 -18.44 -16.28
C GLU A 1020 17.08 -19.66 -16.75
N GLU A 1021 17.35 -20.85 -16.22
CA GLU A 1021 16.53 -22.06 -16.47
C GLU A 1021 15.14 -21.95 -15.84
N LEU A 1022 15.03 -21.37 -14.64
CA LEU A 1022 13.77 -21.25 -13.90
C LEU A 1022 13.05 -19.90 -14.12
N LEU A 1023 13.82 -18.86 -14.35
CA LEU A 1023 13.38 -17.49 -14.55
C LEU A 1023 14.16 -16.88 -15.72
N PRO A 1024 13.68 -17.07 -16.97
CA PRO A 1024 14.43 -16.71 -18.17
C PRO A 1024 14.74 -15.21 -18.29
N ARG A 1025 15.91 -14.91 -18.86
CA ARG A 1025 16.33 -13.54 -19.15
C ARG A 1025 15.57 -12.96 -20.33
N HIS A 1026 15.17 -11.69 -20.21
CA HIS A 1026 14.48 -10.96 -21.28
C HIS A 1026 15.43 -9.98 -21.99
N GLY A 1027 15.37 -9.96 -23.33
CA GLY A 1027 16.16 -9.05 -24.17
C GLY A 1027 15.33 -7.96 -24.86
N GLY A 1028 16.02 -6.95 -25.40
CA GLY A 1028 15.44 -5.96 -26.32
C GLY A 1028 14.32 -5.11 -25.70
N PHE A 1029 13.12 -5.18 -26.30
CA PHE A 1029 11.98 -4.33 -25.95
C PHE A 1029 11.46 -4.55 -24.53
N TRP A 1030 11.36 -5.79 -24.06
CA TRP A 1030 10.75 -6.09 -22.76
C TRP A 1030 11.58 -5.58 -21.58
N ARG A 1031 12.91 -5.63 -21.72
CA ARG A 1031 13.83 -5.00 -20.78
C ARG A 1031 13.65 -3.49 -20.76
N TRP A 1032 13.69 -2.85 -21.93
CA TRP A 1032 13.46 -1.41 -22.02
C TRP A 1032 12.12 -0.99 -21.40
N ALA A 1033 11.05 -1.75 -21.68
CA ALA A 1033 9.72 -1.54 -21.11
C ALA A 1033 9.72 -1.74 -19.59
N GLY A 1034 10.37 -2.79 -19.09
CA GLY A 1034 10.53 -3.07 -17.65
C GLY A 1034 11.13 -1.88 -16.88
N HIS A 1035 12.14 -1.24 -17.46
CA HIS A 1035 12.76 -0.03 -16.89
C HIS A 1035 11.89 1.20 -17.00
N TYR A 1036 11.28 1.41 -18.17
CA TYR A 1036 10.46 2.59 -18.44
C TYR A 1036 9.17 2.59 -17.61
N LEU A 1037 8.62 1.41 -17.36
CA LEU A 1037 7.38 1.19 -16.62
C LEU A 1037 7.61 0.82 -15.16
N LYS A 1038 8.85 0.78 -14.63
CA LYS A 1038 9.14 0.19 -13.31
C LYS A 1038 8.33 0.74 -12.13
N LEU A 1039 7.89 1.99 -12.21
CA LEU A 1039 7.04 2.60 -11.17
C LEU A 1039 5.56 2.23 -11.31
N ALA A 1040 5.15 1.65 -12.44
CA ALA A 1040 3.79 1.24 -12.79
C ALA A 1040 3.62 -0.29 -12.90
N LEU A 1041 4.72 -1.04 -12.87
CA LEU A 1041 4.77 -2.49 -12.69
C LEU A 1041 4.69 -2.77 -11.20
#